data_AF-A0A945PHI5-F1
#
_entry.id   AF-A0A945PHI5-F1
#
_cell.length_a   1.000
_cell.length_b   1.000
_cell.length_c   1.000
_cell.angle_alpha   90.00
_cell.angle_beta   90.00
_cell.angle_gamma   90.00
#
_symmetry.space_group_name_H-M   'P 1'
#
loop_
_entity.id
_entity.type
_entity.pdbx_description
1 polymer ?
#
loop_
_entity_poly.entity_id
_entity_poly.type
_entity_poly.pdbx_seq_one_letter_code
_entity_poly.pdbx_strand_id
1 'polypeptide(L)'
;MKKNLQSVFTIFLLSLGLSVNAQTRYLDDVFSAVTVTSNVTYATNISILPMLQGLAPGPANLKCDIYEPTGDTETNRPVIILVHTGSFLPPVVNGQPTGSKTDLSIVEQCTRWAKKGYVAVAMENRLGWNPTSTDQTVRTSSLLQAAYRGIQDAKAMVRYMRMTEDTGNPYGIDESKIVLGGQGTGGYISLAYDALDNPAVELNLLKFLDLTDPLNPVPYVYPPIFGNPDGTDSTYFPANTPPFMFPVAFLWNIPNNPSYSNEISMAFNIGGSLADSSWLEAGDVPMVSFHCAKDENGPYANGDVIVPTTGNFVVEAQGSYIVQKHQDMYGNNAAFSGIGFTDPITAQSVINNTTYSTINSYPVGNNYEGLYTFVTPTPSATPTPFGAYTEEGAPWDWWDNTWYEATAQAVNGPAPAGYFAATSMLGNPNMSATHGNLYLDTIHGYLNPRMYEVLNLAVDGCTDPLACNFNPLATVDDGSCILPDGCTDSLACNYDSTALCDDGSCNLPDGCTDPSACNFNASALCDDGSCLTIYGCTDTLACNYSATATCDDGSCLTIYGCMNPSAINYDSLATCPDSCIFPVVTYGCTDSIAMNYNPLATIDDSSCIYCVYGCMNIIACNYDSLATCDDGSCLTIYGCTDTLACNYSTTATCDDGNCILPDGCTDSTAFNYDPTALCDDGSCIASSWDCISPGDCQDPGTGLGQYSSLANCNASCLVNSINEKTSDLLIYPNPANNILTIVSNTVEIENINIYNLNGQLVLNKELNNNTINVSSLESGIYIVDILSENNSVKRKLIIE
;
A
#
# COMPACT_ATOMS: atom_id res chain seq x y z
N MET A 1 48.47 -24.05 31.31
CA MET A 1 47.66 -22.95 31.88
C MET A 1 47.43 -21.77 30.93
N LYS A 2 48.29 -21.48 29.93
CA LYS A 2 48.07 -20.35 28.98
C LYS A 2 47.15 -20.64 27.77
N LYS A 3 47.00 -21.90 27.31
CA LYS A 3 46.12 -22.23 26.18
C LYS A 3 44.62 -22.29 26.53
N ASN A 4 44.28 -22.68 27.77
CA ASN A 4 42.87 -22.75 28.20
C ASN A 4 42.28 -21.40 28.61
N LEU A 5 43.11 -20.35 28.77
CA LEU A 5 42.63 -19.00 29.08
C LEU A 5 42.24 -18.20 27.82
N GLN A 6 42.82 -18.54 26.66
CA GLN A 6 42.46 -17.89 25.39
C GLN A 6 41.12 -18.41 24.84
N SER A 7 40.83 -19.71 24.95
CA SER A 7 39.53 -20.25 24.53
C SER A 7 38.37 -19.79 25.41
N VAL A 8 38.60 -19.54 26.70
CA VAL A 8 37.57 -18.99 27.61
C VAL A 8 37.34 -17.50 27.37
N PHE A 9 38.36 -16.73 26.96
CA PHE A 9 38.18 -15.31 26.61
C PHE A 9 37.47 -15.11 25.25
N THR A 10 37.67 -16.01 24.28
CA THR A 10 36.97 -15.95 22.99
C THR A 10 35.50 -16.34 23.11
N ILE A 11 35.14 -17.29 23.99
CA ILE A 11 33.73 -17.67 24.22
C ILE A 11 32.99 -16.62 25.09
N PHE A 12 33.71 -15.88 25.95
CA PHE A 12 33.10 -14.78 26.74
C PHE A 12 32.86 -13.51 25.91
N LEU A 13 33.57 -13.32 24.80
CA LEU A 13 33.31 -12.22 23.85
C LEU A 13 32.18 -12.54 22.85
N LEU A 14 31.83 -13.81 22.65
CA LEU A 14 30.67 -14.27 21.88
C LEU A 14 29.36 -14.33 22.68
N SER A 15 29.42 -14.10 23.99
CA SER A 15 28.24 -14.06 24.90
C SER A 15 27.93 -12.65 25.43
N LEU A 16 28.71 -11.65 25.03
CA LEU A 16 28.21 -10.28 24.95
C LEU A 16 27.28 -10.26 23.73
N GLY A 17 26.01 -10.61 23.96
CA GLY A 17 24.94 -10.39 23.00
C GLY A 17 24.99 -8.93 22.60
N LEU A 18 25.60 -8.65 21.44
CA LEU A 18 25.31 -7.45 20.69
C LEU A 18 23.85 -7.62 20.30
N SER A 19 22.95 -7.05 21.09
CA SER A 19 21.62 -6.70 20.64
C SER A 19 21.81 -5.66 19.55
N VAL A 20 22.12 -6.11 18.34
CA VAL A 20 21.92 -5.33 17.15
C VAL A 20 20.41 -5.23 17.05
N ASN A 21 19.84 -4.13 17.54
CA ASN A 21 18.43 -3.85 17.28
C ASN A 21 18.30 -3.85 15.75
N ALA A 22 17.51 -4.78 15.22
CA ALA A 22 17.21 -4.79 13.80
C ALA A 22 16.60 -3.43 13.45
N GLN A 23 17.11 -2.80 12.39
CA GLN A 23 16.55 -1.53 11.92
C GLN A 23 15.13 -1.79 11.45
N THR A 24 14.17 -1.01 11.94
CA THR A 24 12.76 -1.17 11.58
C THR A 24 12.46 -0.28 10.38
N ARG A 25 12.09 -0.88 9.25
CA ARG A 25 11.64 -0.15 8.05
C ARG A 25 10.53 0.84 8.43
N TYR A 26 10.52 2.01 7.78
CA TYR A 26 9.61 3.13 8.04
C TYR A 26 9.84 3.91 9.34
N LEU A 27 10.71 3.43 10.24
CA LEU A 27 11.12 4.15 11.46
C LEU A 27 12.61 4.52 11.42
N ASP A 28 13.46 3.59 11.02
CA ASP A 28 14.92 3.72 10.97
C ASP A 28 15.44 3.92 9.55
N ASP A 29 16.64 4.52 9.44
CA ASP A 29 17.32 4.68 8.15
C ASP A 29 17.84 3.31 7.67
N VAL A 30 17.09 2.67 6.77
CA VAL A 30 17.42 1.36 6.17
C VAL A 30 18.24 1.53 4.89
N PHE A 31 18.01 2.62 4.15
CA PHE A 31 18.69 2.89 2.89
C PHE A 31 19.77 3.95 3.03
N SER A 32 20.92 3.73 2.39
CA SER A 32 22.06 4.65 2.45
C SER A 32 22.01 5.76 1.38
N ALA A 33 21.19 5.60 0.33
CA ALA A 33 21.09 6.51 -0.80
C ALA A 33 19.63 6.73 -1.24
N VAL A 34 19.40 7.88 -1.86
CA VAL A 34 18.08 8.32 -2.35
C VAL A 34 18.21 8.74 -3.81
N THR A 35 17.26 8.29 -4.62
CA THR A 35 17.05 8.71 -6.00
C THR A 35 16.06 9.86 -6.02
N VAL A 36 16.35 10.94 -6.74
CA VAL A 36 15.46 12.11 -6.83
C VAL A 36 15.06 12.34 -8.28
N THR A 37 13.75 12.29 -8.56
CA THR A 37 13.17 12.67 -9.84
C THR A 37 12.62 14.09 -9.72
N SER A 38 13.36 15.06 -10.25
CA SER A 38 13.02 16.48 -10.07
C SER A 38 12.11 17.06 -11.17
N ASN A 39 11.34 18.08 -10.81
CA ASN A 39 10.50 18.89 -11.70
C ASN A 39 9.42 18.08 -12.45
N VAL A 40 8.91 17.04 -11.82
CA VAL A 40 7.77 16.27 -12.31
C VAL A 40 6.55 17.19 -12.32
N THR A 41 5.87 17.30 -13.46
CA THR A 41 4.65 18.11 -13.56
C THR A 41 3.46 17.25 -13.15
N TYR A 42 2.82 17.60 -12.02
CA TYR A 42 1.68 16.84 -11.51
C TYR A 42 0.33 17.46 -11.90
N ALA A 43 0.31 18.76 -12.20
CA ALA A 43 -0.90 19.49 -12.59
C ALA A 43 -0.57 20.73 -13.43
N THR A 44 -1.58 21.22 -14.16
CA THR A 44 -1.56 22.55 -14.80
C THR A 44 -2.81 23.31 -14.36
N ASN A 45 -2.65 24.52 -13.82
CA ASN A 45 -3.78 25.35 -13.40
C ASN A 45 -3.46 26.85 -13.56
N ILE A 46 -4.44 27.73 -13.37
CA ILE A 46 -4.29 29.17 -13.60
C ILE A 46 -3.59 29.81 -12.39
N SER A 47 -2.43 30.42 -12.65
CA SER A 47 -1.65 31.17 -11.69
C SER A 47 -1.93 32.66 -11.80
N ILE A 48 -1.98 33.34 -10.65
CA ILE A 48 -2.09 34.79 -10.54
C ILE A 48 -0.75 35.47 -10.25
N LEU A 49 0.33 34.69 -10.06
CA LEU A 49 1.67 35.23 -9.83
C LEU A 49 2.15 36.22 -10.92
N PRO A 50 1.84 36.04 -12.23
CA PRO A 50 2.21 37.01 -13.27
C PRO A 50 1.67 38.42 -13.03
N MET A 51 0.61 38.57 -12.22
CA MET A 51 0.07 39.89 -11.85
C MET A 51 1.05 40.74 -11.07
N LEU A 52 1.97 40.13 -10.30
CA LEU A 52 3.04 40.87 -9.61
C LEU A 52 3.95 41.62 -10.60
N GLN A 53 3.95 41.21 -11.86
CA GLN A 53 4.70 41.81 -12.97
C GLN A 53 3.79 42.63 -13.92
N GLY A 54 2.53 42.86 -13.54
CA GLY A 54 1.55 43.56 -14.38
C GLY A 54 1.01 42.73 -15.55
N LEU A 55 1.19 41.42 -15.54
CA LEU A 55 0.68 40.51 -16.55
C LEU A 55 -0.66 39.89 -16.12
N ALA A 56 -1.46 39.43 -17.08
CA ALA A 56 -2.70 38.73 -16.80
C ALA A 56 -2.44 37.36 -16.14
N PRO A 57 -3.40 36.81 -15.34
CA PRO A 57 -3.36 35.42 -14.93
C PRO A 57 -3.22 34.48 -16.12
N GLY A 58 -2.53 33.36 -15.93
CA GLY A 58 -2.27 32.41 -17.01
C GLY A 58 -1.96 31.01 -16.51
N PRO A 59 -2.03 30.00 -17.40
CA PRO A 59 -1.72 28.63 -17.03
C PRO A 59 -0.27 28.50 -16.57
N ALA A 60 -0.08 27.79 -15.45
CA ALA A 60 1.22 27.42 -14.91
C ALA A 60 1.25 25.93 -14.62
N ASN A 61 2.40 25.30 -14.92
CA ASN A 61 2.65 23.92 -14.53
C ASN A 61 3.09 23.90 -13.07
N LEU A 62 2.42 23.07 -12.28
CA LEU A 62 2.76 22.79 -10.91
C LEU A 62 3.67 21.58 -10.87
N LYS A 63 4.74 21.70 -10.10
CA LYS A 63 5.83 20.74 -10.11
C LYS A 63 6.08 20.16 -8.74
N CYS A 64 6.62 18.96 -8.71
CA CYS A 64 7.13 18.33 -7.51
C CYS A 64 8.49 17.67 -7.77
N ASP A 65 9.20 17.38 -6.69
CA ASP A 65 10.36 16.50 -6.69
C ASP A 65 10.00 15.24 -5.91
N ILE A 66 10.26 14.06 -6.48
CA ILE A 66 9.93 12.75 -5.90
C ILE A 66 11.23 12.10 -5.42
N TYR A 67 11.26 11.67 -4.18
CA TYR A 67 12.40 11.08 -3.48
C TYR A 67 12.09 9.62 -3.16
N GLU A 68 12.96 8.72 -3.61
CA GLU A 68 12.79 7.28 -3.50
C GLU A 68 14.05 6.62 -2.93
N PRO A 69 13.94 5.58 -2.09
CA PRO A 69 15.09 4.80 -1.67
C PRO A 69 15.80 4.15 -2.87
N THR A 70 17.12 4.32 -2.98
CA THR A 70 17.89 3.66 -4.04
C THR A 70 18.09 2.19 -3.71
N GLY A 71 17.69 1.29 -4.62
CA GLY A 71 17.90 -0.16 -4.50
C GLY A 71 16.84 -0.88 -3.64
N ASP A 72 15.75 -0.19 -3.31
CA ASP A 72 14.59 -0.83 -2.67
C ASP A 72 13.88 -1.77 -3.64
N THR A 73 13.51 -2.94 -3.15
CA THR A 73 12.78 -3.97 -3.91
C THR A 73 11.28 -3.86 -3.72
N GLU A 74 10.81 -3.09 -2.72
CA GLU A 74 9.38 -2.91 -2.50
C GLU A 74 8.74 -2.03 -3.57
N THR A 75 7.64 -2.55 -4.13
CA THR A 75 6.90 -1.93 -5.22
C THR A 75 5.66 -1.18 -4.76
N ASN A 76 5.25 -1.31 -3.49
CA ASN A 76 4.10 -0.60 -2.91
C ASN A 76 4.52 0.10 -1.61
N ARG A 77 4.95 1.36 -1.72
CA ARG A 77 5.49 2.14 -0.60
C ARG A 77 4.54 3.26 -0.19
N PRO A 78 4.34 3.49 1.12
CA PRO A 78 3.58 4.65 1.59
C PRO A 78 4.19 5.97 1.11
N VAL A 79 3.33 6.93 0.85
CA VAL A 79 3.69 8.25 0.29
C VAL A 79 3.58 9.32 1.35
N ILE A 80 4.59 10.19 1.43
CA ILE A 80 4.55 11.41 2.25
C ILE A 80 4.67 12.62 1.33
N ILE A 81 3.62 13.41 1.22
CA ILE A 81 3.61 14.66 0.45
C ILE A 81 3.89 15.81 1.42
N LEU A 82 4.90 16.63 1.14
CA LEU A 82 5.25 17.78 1.96
C LEU A 82 5.12 19.08 1.15
N VAL A 83 4.25 19.97 1.64
CA VAL A 83 4.01 21.30 1.08
C VAL A 83 4.88 22.34 1.79
N HIS A 84 5.59 23.16 1.02
CA HIS A 84 6.54 24.14 1.55
C HIS A 84 5.85 25.39 2.16
N THR A 85 6.65 26.20 2.88
CA THR A 85 6.22 27.48 3.47
C THR A 85 6.22 28.62 2.43
N GLY A 86 6.27 29.87 2.86
CA GLY A 86 6.56 31.01 1.99
C GLY A 86 5.41 31.98 1.78
N SER A 87 4.35 31.91 2.58
CA SER A 87 3.25 32.89 2.53
C SER A 87 2.63 33.02 1.14
N PHE A 88 2.51 31.90 0.41
CA PHE A 88 2.01 31.85 -0.96
C PHE A 88 2.72 32.84 -1.91
N LEU A 89 3.98 33.17 -1.67
CA LEU A 89 4.78 34.06 -2.51
C LEU A 89 6.18 33.46 -2.70
N PRO A 90 6.87 33.76 -3.81
CA PRO A 90 8.24 33.29 -4.02
C PRO A 90 9.17 33.77 -2.90
N PRO A 91 10.26 33.04 -2.62
CA PRO A 91 11.32 33.51 -1.72
C PRO A 91 11.75 34.93 -2.08
N VAL A 92 12.17 35.69 -1.07
CA VAL A 92 12.48 37.14 -1.11
C VAL A 92 11.25 38.02 -1.28
N VAL A 93 10.35 37.71 -2.22
CA VAL A 93 9.11 38.48 -2.43
C VAL A 93 8.15 38.34 -1.24
N ASN A 94 8.16 37.17 -0.62
CA ASN A 94 7.47 36.88 0.64
C ASN A 94 8.15 37.51 1.88
N GLY A 95 9.29 38.18 1.72
CA GLY A 95 10.08 38.74 2.83
C GLY A 95 10.95 37.72 3.57
N GLN A 96 11.04 36.49 3.07
CA GLN A 96 11.69 35.36 3.73
C GLN A 96 12.66 34.65 2.77
N PRO A 97 13.68 33.94 3.29
CA PRO A 97 14.63 33.18 2.49
C PRO A 97 14.07 31.84 1.96
N THR A 98 13.01 31.33 2.57
CA THR A 98 12.35 30.07 2.22
C THR A 98 11.00 30.33 1.53
N GLY A 99 10.48 29.34 0.82
CA GLY A 99 9.20 29.40 0.12
C GLY A 99 9.14 28.57 -1.16
N SER A 100 9.84 27.44 -1.22
CA SER A 100 9.89 26.56 -2.39
C SER A 100 10.09 25.10 -2.00
N LYS A 101 9.72 24.16 -2.89
CA LYS A 101 10.03 22.73 -2.72
C LYS A 101 11.53 22.44 -2.58
N THR A 102 12.40 23.37 -2.97
CA THR A 102 13.86 23.24 -2.84
C THR A 102 14.42 23.85 -1.56
N ASP A 103 13.57 24.32 -0.64
CA ASP A 103 14.02 24.77 0.68
C ASP A 103 14.78 23.64 1.37
N LEU A 104 15.90 23.96 2.04
CA LEU A 104 16.82 22.94 2.54
C LEU A 104 16.17 22.02 3.59
N SER A 105 15.26 22.55 4.41
CA SER A 105 14.45 21.80 5.36
C SER A 105 13.48 20.83 4.68
N ILE A 106 12.85 21.23 3.57
CA ILE A 106 11.95 20.37 2.77
C ILE A 106 12.75 19.23 2.14
N VAL A 107 13.88 19.54 1.51
CA VAL A 107 14.78 18.57 0.87
C VAL A 107 15.28 17.55 1.89
N GLU A 108 15.70 18.00 3.06
CA GLU A 108 16.21 17.13 4.13
C GLU A 108 15.12 16.19 4.66
N GLN A 109 13.92 16.70 4.95
CA GLN A 109 12.82 15.86 5.43
C GLN A 109 12.42 14.79 4.40
N CYS A 110 12.29 15.16 3.13
CA CYS A 110 11.99 14.20 2.05
C CYS A 110 13.10 13.15 1.91
N THR A 111 14.36 13.56 2.00
CA THR A 111 15.52 12.65 1.97
C THR A 111 15.48 11.66 3.14
N ARG A 112 15.16 12.12 4.35
CA ARG A 112 15.06 11.27 5.56
C ARG A 112 13.95 10.25 5.44
N TRP A 113 12.76 10.62 4.97
CA TRP A 113 11.68 9.65 4.75
C TRP A 113 12.01 8.65 3.64
N ALA A 114 12.62 9.09 2.54
CA ALA A 114 13.07 8.17 1.50
C ALA A 114 14.07 7.13 2.04
N LYS A 115 15.03 7.53 2.89
CA LYS A 115 15.96 6.60 3.56
C LYS A 115 15.29 5.59 4.49
N LYS A 116 14.07 5.88 4.96
CA LYS A 116 13.26 4.97 5.80
C LYS A 116 12.40 4.02 4.97
N GLY A 117 12.35 4.17 3.65
CA GLY A 117 11.60 3.30 2.73
C GLY A 117 10.29 3.90 2.20
N TYR A 118 9.99 5.17 2.49
CA TYR A 118 8.84 5.89 1.95
C TYR A 118 9.12 6.45 0.54
N VAL A 119 8.07 6.77 -0.19
CA VAL A 119 8.16 7.74 -1.30
C VAL A 119 7.82 9.12 -0.75
N ALA A 120 8.76 10.06 -0.80
CA ALA A 120 8.53 11.42 -0.32
C ALA A 120 8.41 12.40 -1.49
N VAL A 121 7.47 13.35 -1.41
CA VAL A 121 7.16 14.30 -2.48
C VAL A 121 7.28 15.72 -1.94
N ALA A 122 8.24 16.48 -2.47
CA ALA A 122 8.32 17.92 -2.22
C ALA A 122 7.47 18.65 -3.27
N MET A 123 6.33 19.21 -2.84
CA MET A 123 5.31 19.76 -3.73
C MET A 123 5.36 21.28 -3.81
N GLU A 124 5.30 21.86 -5.02
CA GLU A 124 4.97 23.28 -5.24
C GLU A 124 3.47 23.48 -5.46
N ASN A 125 2.89 24.49 -4.81
CA ASN A 125 1.52 24.95 -5.05
C ASN A 125 1.50 26.30 -5.80
N ARG A 126 0.33 26.70 -6.32
CA ARG A 126 0.15 28.02 -6.93
C ARG A 126 0.43 29.12 -5.90
N LEU A 127 1.24 30.08 -6.32
CA LEU A 127 1.60 31.27 -5.56
C LEU A 127 0.85 32.51 -6.09
N GLY A 128 0.82 33.55 -5.26
CA GLY A 128 0.32 34.88 -5.56
C GLY A 128 -0.83 35.29 -4.62
N TRP A 129 -0.67 36.46 -4.01
CA TRP A 129 -1.70 37.25 -3.31
C TRP A 129 -1.16 38.69 -3.11
N ASN A 130 -1.93 39.59 -2.50
CA ASN A 130 -1.53 40.99 -2.36
C ASN A 130 -1.25 41.39 -0.88
N PRO A 131 -0.02 41.17 -0.37
CA PRO A 131 0.35 41.50 1.01
C PRO A 131 0.51 43.00 1.30
N THR A 132 0.73 43.82 0.27
CA THR A 132 1.08 45.25 0.42
C THR A 132 -0.13 46.18 0.27
N SER A 133 -1.31 45.63 -0.06
CA SER A 133 -2.55 46.41 -0.07
C SER A 133 -2.75 47.10 1.27
N THR A 134 -3.09 48.39 1.26
CA THR A 134 -3.50 49.12 2.48
C THR A 134 -4.93 48.78 2.89
N ASP A 135 -5.73 48.20 2.00
CA ASP A 135 -7.09 47.74 2.24
C ASP A 135 -7.10 46.34 2.90
N GLN A 136 -7.71 46.24 4.10
CA GLN A 136 -7.86 45.00 4.86
C GLN A 136 -8.64 43.93 4.10
N THR A 137 -9.72 44.32 3.44
CA THR A 137 -10.60 43.42 2.68
C THR A 137 -9.83 42.77 1.53
N VAL A 138 -8.97 43.54 0.85
CA VAL A 138 -8.11 43.03 -0.23
C VAL A 138 -7.02 42.09 0.31
N ARG A 139 -6.38 42.41 1.44
CA ARG A 139 -5.40 41.50 2.06
C ARG A 139 -6.04 40.17 2.44
N THR A 140 -7.17 40.24 3.15
CA THR A 140 -7.94 39.08 3.63
C THR A 140 -8.37 38.20 2.44
N SER A 141 -9.08 38.79 1.47
CA SER A 141 -9.59 38.05 0.32
C SER A 141 -8.49 37.39 -0.51
N SER A 142 -7.42 38.12 -0.83
CA SER A 142 -6.37 37.58 -1.69
C SER A 142 -5.56 36.47 -1.02
N LEU A 143 -5.34 36.51 0.30
CA LEU A 143 -4.68 35.43 1.04
C LEU A 143 -5.58 34.19 1.13
N LEU A 144 -6.86 34.35 1.50
CA LEU A 144 -7.80 33.22 1.60
C LEU A 144 -7.97 32.52 0.25
N GLN A 145 -8.04 33.28 -0.84
CA GLN A 145 -8.06 32.72 -2.19
C GLN A 145 -6.76 31.98 -2.53
N ALA A 146 -5.60 32.41 -2.00
CA ALA A 146 -4.33 31.70 -2.19
C ALA A 146 -4.29 30.38 -1.43
N ALA A 147 -4.76 30.35 -0.18
CA ALA A 147 -4.92 29.13 0.59
C ALA A 147 -5.87 28.14 -0.13
N TYR A 148 -7.02 28.63 -0.62
CA TYR A 148 -7.98 27.81 -1.36
C TYR A 148 -7.39 27.18 -2.63
N ARG A 149 -6.62 27.94 -3.41
CA ARG A 149 -5.89 27.39 -4.57
C ARG A 149 -4.88 26.33 -4.14
N GLY A 150 -4.17 26.56 -3.04
CA GLY A 150 -3.22 25.60 -2.47
C GLY A 150 -3.87 24.28 -2.07
N ILE A 151 -5.07 24.32 -1.48
CA ILE A 151 -5.88 23.12 -1.15
C ILE A 151 -6.21 22.33 -2.42
N GLN A 152 -6.73 23.00 -3.45
CA GLN A 152 -7.03 22.37 -4.74
C GLN A 152 -5.78 21.73 -5.37
N ASP A 153 -4.64 22.40 -5.28
CA ASP A 153 -3.37 21.91 -5.81
C ASP A 153 -2.88 20.67 -5.05
N ALA A 154 -2.98 20.66 -3.72
CA ALA A 154 -2.65 19.49 -2.91
C ALA A 154 -3.58 18.31 -3.22
N LYS A 155 -4.87 18.57 -3.42
CA LYS A 155 -5.82 17.53 -3.83
C LYS A 155 -5.49 16.99 -5.23
N ALA A 156 -5.04 17.84 -6.15
CA ALA A 156 -4.54 17.40 -7.46
C ALA A 156 -3.24 16.58 -7.36
N MET A 157 -2.35 16.89 -6.41
CA MET A 157 -1.13 16.13 -6.15
C MET A 157 -1.45 14.71 -5.66
N VAL A 158 -2.38 14.55 -4.71
CA VAL A 158 -2.82 13.22 -4.25
C VAL A 158 -3.42 12.42 -5.41
N ARG A 159 -4.31 13.02 -6.20
CA ARG A 159 -4.89 12.38 -7.40
C ARG A 159 -3.82 12.00 -8.43
N TYR A 160 -2.79 12.82 -8.61
CA TYR A 160 -1.67 12.51 -9.50
C TYR A 160 -0.90 11.28 -9.00
N MET A 161 -0.60 11.17 -7.70
CA MET A 161 0.07 9.98 -7.17
C MET A 161 -0.77 8.74 -7.43
N ARG A 162 -2.06 8.76 -7.13
CA ARG A 162 -2.97 7.62 -7.40
C ARG A 162 -3.04 7.26 -8.89
N MET A 163 -3.09 8.27 -9.77
CA MET A 163 -3.03 8.03 -11.21
C MET A 163 -1.72 7.36 -11.63
N THR A 164 -0.59 7.72 -11.01
CA THR A 164 0.69 7.09 -11.37
C THR A 164 0.73 5.61 -11.00
N GLU A 165 0.08 5.22 -9.90
CA GLU A 165 -0.08 3.81 -9.50
C GLU A 165 -0.86 3.02 -10.58
N ASP A 166 -2.07 3.47 -10.93
CA ASP A 166 -2.92 2.85 -11.97
C ASP A 166 -2.26 2.84 -13.36
N THR A 167 -1.32 3.76 -13.61
CA THR A 167 -0.57 3.87 -14.88
C THR A 167 0.81 3.22 -14.84
N GLY A 168 0.91 2.08 -14.17
CA GLY A 168 2.10 1.22 -14.16
C GLY A 168 3.06 1.50 -13.00
N ASN A 169 2.60 2.23 -11.99
CA ASN A 169 3.27 2.50 -10.73
C ASN A 169 4.78 2.82 -10.84
N PRO A 170 5.17 3.86 -11.61
CA PRO A 170 6.57 4.14 -11.93
C PRO A 170 7.41 4.53 -10.70
N TYR A 171 6.76 4.92 -9.61
CA TYR A 171 7.39 5.31 -8.35
C TYR A 171 7.27 4.24 -7.25
N GLY A 172 6.61 3.11 -7.54
CA GLY A 172 6.38 2.01 -6.60
C GLY A 172 5.66 2.43 -5.32
N ILE A 173 4.56 3.17 -5.44
CA ILE A 173 3.75 3.67 -4.33
C ILE A 173 2.61 2.71 -3.96
N ASP A 174 2.12 2.83 -2.73
CA ASP A 174 0.83 2.30 -2.26
C ASP A 174 -0.16 3.47 -2.19
N GLU A 175 -1.15 3.47 -3.07
CA GLU A 175 -2.14 4.54 -3.24
C GLU A 175 -3.14 4.64 -2.07
N SER A 176 -3.22 3.61 -1.22
CA SER A 176 -4.04 3.58 -0.01
C SER A 176 -3.35 4.21 1.21
N LYS A 177 -2.05 4.45 1.13
CA LYS A 177 -1.20 4.91 2.25
C LYS A 177 -0.52 6.24 1.93
N ILE A 178 -1.30 7.32 1.91
CA ILE A 178 -0.83 8.67 1.56
C ILE A 178 -0.97 9.59 2.77
N VAL A 179 0.14 10.20 3.20
CA VAL A 179 0.18 11.23 4.25
C VAL A 179 0.42 12.59 3.62
N LEU A 180 -0.36 13.59 4.03
CA LEU A 180 -0.16 14.98 3.62
C LEU A 180 0.42 15.81 4.77
N GLY A 181 1.51 16.50 4.50
CA GLY A 181 2.22 17.33 5.43
C GLY A 181 2.41 18.74 4.90
N GLY A 182 2.60 19.69 5.81
CA GLY A 182 2.89 21.05 5.41
C GLY A 182 3.72 21.84 6.41
N GLN A 183 4.64 22.65 5.90
CA GLN A 183 5.47 23.55 6.70
C GLN A 183 5.00 25.01 6.55
N GLY A 184 4.84 25.73 7.65
CA GLY A 184 4.39 27.12 7.65
C GLY A 184 3.08 27.28 6.88
N THR A 185 3.07 28.00 5.76
CA THR A 185 1.87 28.10 4.90
C THR A 185 1.42 26.79 4.25
N GLY A 186 2.33 25.85 4.03
CA GLY A 186 1.97 24.48 3.70
C GLY A 186 1.15 23.83 4.82
N GLY A 187 1.40 24.19 6.09
CA GLY A 187 0.61 23.73 7.23
C GLY A 187 -0.84 24.22 7.19
N TYR A 188 -1.09 25.43 6.67
CA TYR A 188 -2.46 25.92 6.44
C TYR A 188 -3.16 25.08 5.37
N ILE A 189 -2.45 24.75 4.29
CA ILE A 189 -2.98 23.88 3.23
C ILE A 189 -3.28 22.50 3.80
N SER A 190 -2.34 21.89 4.53
CA SER A 190 -2.47 20.54 5.10
C SER A 190 -3.65 20.43 6.06
N LEU A 191 -3.81 21.40 6.98
CA LEU A 191 -4.92 21.41 7.93
C LEU A 191 -6.28 21.65 7.25
N ALA A 192 -6.33 22.60 6.31
CA ALA A 192 -7.58 22.91 5.61
C ALA A 192 -7.92 21.90 4.50
N TYR A 193 -6.98 21.04 4.11
CA TYR A 193 -7.19 20.00 3.08
C TYR A 193 -8.34 19.07 3.45
N ASP A 194 -8.32 18.66 4.71
CA ASP A 194 -9.26 17.72 5.31
C ASP A 194 -10.47 18.46 5.87
N ALA A 195 -10.22 19.54 6.62
CA ALA A 195 -11.28 20.28 7.32
C ALA A 195 -12.25 21.04 6.39
N LEU A 196 -11.82 21.53 5.21
CA LEU A 196 -12.72 22.29 4.32
C LEU A 196 -13.51 21.33 3.40
N ASP A 197 -14.60 20.78 3.90
CA ASP A 197 -15.40 19.75 3.21
C ASP A 197 -16.83 20.22 2.83
N ASN A 198 -17.32 21.30 3.44
CA ASN A 198 -18.64 21.88 3.24
C ASN A 198 -18.57 23.39 2.97
N PRO A 199 -18.04 23.78 1.78
CA PRO A 199 -17.79 25.17 1.45
C PRO A 199 -19.07 26.03 1.40
N ALA A 200 -20.25 25.41 1.29
CA ALA A 200 -21.53 26.11 1.31
C ALA A 200 -21.85 26.71 2.69
N VAL A 201 -21.34 26.11 3.77
CA VAL A 201 -21.50 26.61 5.14
C VAL A 201 -20.23 27.34 5.58
N GLU A 202 -19.09 26.70 5.38
CA GLU A 202 -17.80 27.07 5.96
C GLU A 202 -17.23 28.37 5.40
N LEU A 203 -17.40 28.62 4.09
CA LEU A 203 -16.97 29.86 3.46
C LEU A 203 -17.99 31.00 3.60
N ASN A 204 -19.16 30.72 4.20
CA ASN A 204 -20.21 31.70 4.47
C ASN A 204 -20.28 32.16 5.94
N LEU A 205 -19.31 31.77 6.76
CA LEU A 205 -19.14 32.35 8.09
C LEU A 205 -18.82 33.84 7.98
N LEU A 206 -19.30 34.65 8.92
CA LEU A 206 -19.21 36.12 8.86
C LEU A 206 -17.79 36.64 8.62
N LYS A 207 -16.76 35.96 9.14
CA LYS A 207 -15.35 36.35 8.97
C LYS A 207 -14.80 36.10 7.56
N PHE A 208 -15.48 35.30 6.75
CA PHE A 208 -15.14 35.00 5.37
C PHE A 208 -15.99 35.79 4.36
N LEU A 209 -16.80 36.74 4.83
CA LEU A 209 -17.60 37.63 4.01
C LEU A 209 -16.99 39.02 3.95
N ASP A 210 -16.96 39.60 2.76
CA ASP A 210 -16.84 41.04 2.58
C ASP A 210 -18.15 41.71 3.00
N LEU A 211 -18.09 42.47 4.09
CA LEU A 211 -19.21 43.19 4.68
C LEU A 211 -19.19 44.68 4.34
N THR A 212 -18.40 45.10 3.33
CA THR A 212 -18.33 46.50 2.89
C THR A 212 -19.70 47.00 2.40
N ASP A 213 -20.52 46.11 1.81
CA ASP A 213 -21.96 46.30 1.65
C ASP A 213 -22.73 45.30 2.53
N PRO A 214 -23.16 45.70 3.74
CA PRO A 214 -23.86 44.79 4.66
C PRO A 214 -25.20 44.27 4.16
N LEU A 215 -25.80 44.90 3.14
CA LEU A 215 -27.05 44.44 2.53
C LEU A 215 -26.81 43.34 1.49
N ASN A 216 -25.59 43.23 0.96
CA ASN A 216 -25.18 42.25 -0.03
C ASN A 216 -23.78 41.71 0.33
N PRO A 217 -23.66 40.93 1.43
CA PRO A 217 -22.38 40.36 1.81
C PRO A 217 -21.89 39.39 0.73
N VAL A 218 -20.60 39.48 0.38
CA VAL A 218 -20.00 38.64 -0.66
C VAL A 218 -18.91 37.76 -0.06
N PRO A 219 -18.91 36.44 -0.25
CA PRO A 219 -17.85 35.60 0.27
C PRO A 219 -16.51 35.90 -0.42
N TYR A 220 -15.43 35.92 0.35
CA TYR A 220 -14.08 36.15 -0.17
C TYR A 220 -13.61 35.04 -1.12
N VAL A 221 -14.11 33.83 -0.92
CA VAL A 221 -13.93 32.68 -1.81
C VAL A 221 -15.32 32.17 -2.20
N TYR A 222 -15.60 32.17 -3.49
CA TYR A 222 -16.89 31.76 -4.04
C TYR A 222 -16.72 30.59 -5.02
N PRO A 223 -17.00 29.33 -4.61
CA PRO A 223 -16.70 28.15 -5.41
C PRO A 223 -17.19 28.19 -6.87
N PRO A 224 -18.37 28.75 -7.21
CA PRO A 224 -18.79 28.85 -8.61
C PRO A 224 -17.86 29.67 -9.52
N ILE A 225 -17.01 30.54 -8.95
CA ILE A 225 -15.94 31.25 -9.68
C ILE A 225 -14.60 30.52 -9.49
N PHE A 226 -14.27 30.13 -8.27
CA PHE A 226 -12.92 29.65 -7.91
C PHE A 226 -12.70 28.14 -8.10
N GLY A 227 -13.74 27.38 -8.47
CA GLY A 227 -13.74 25.92 -8.47
C GLY A 227 -14.25 25.38 -7.14
N ASN A 228 -14.74 24.14 -7.14
CA ASN A 228 -15.05 23.40 -5.91
C ASN A 228 -13.76 23.18 -5.07
N PRO A 229 -13.86 22.82 -3.78
CA PRO A 229 -12.69 22.64 -2.92
C PRO A 229 -11.75 21.56 -3.43
N ASP A 230 -12.30 20.54 -4.10
CA ASP A 230 -11.50 19.48 -4.69
C ASP A 230 -10.75 19.89 -5.96
N GLY A 231 -11.12 21.03 -6.56
CA GLY A 231 -10.59 21.48 -7.83
C GLY A 231 -10.90 20.53 -8.98
N THR A 232 -12.03 19.81 -8.94
CA THR A 232 -12.43 18.79 -9.94
C THR A 232 -13.37 19.30 -11.02
N ASP A 233 -13.80 20.56 -10.93
CA ASP A 233 -14.63 21.25 -11.89
C ASP A 233 -13.86 22.28 -12.74
N SER A 234 -14.37 22.57 -13.93
CA SER A 234 -13.89 23.71 -14.72
C SER A 234 -14.73 24.95 -14.42
N THR A 235 -14.12 25.99 -13.88
CA THR A 235 -14.81 27.27 -13.63
C THR A 235 -14.18 28.43 -14.37
N TYR A 236 -14.97 29.49 -14.55
CA TYR A 236 -14.56 30.68 -15.29
C TYR A 236 -14.72 31.92 -14.44
N PHE A 237 -13.70 32.77 -14.46
CA PHE A 237 -13.80 34.10 -13.88
C PHE A 237 -14.67 34.99 -14.80
N PRO A 238 -15.71 35.67 -14.29
CA PRO A 238 -16.66 36.37 -15.15
C PRO A 238 -16.07 37.58 -15.88
N ALA A 239 -16.63 37.88 -17.06
CA ALA A 239 -16.28 39.09 -17.82
C ALA A 239 -16.58 40.37 -17.02
N ASN A 240 -15.80 41.42 -17.27
CA ASN A 240 -15.99 42.77 -16.73
C ASN A 240 -16.10 42.83 -15.19
N THR A 241 -15.52 41.84 -14.50
CA THR A 241 -15.59 41.73 -13.04
C THR A 241 -14.25 42.12 -12.41
N PRO A 242 -14.22 43.00 -11.40
CA PRO A 242 -13.01 43.30 -10.64
C PRO A 242 -12.41 42.03 -10.01
N PRO A 243 -11.07 41.95 -9.85
CA PRO A 243 -10.08 42.99 -10.14
C PRO A 243 -9.61 43.02 -11.61
N PHE A 244 -9.98 42.04 -12.43
CA PHE A 244 -9.39 41.83 -13.76
C PHE A 244 -10.01 42.68 -14.87
N MET A 245 -11.33 42.89 -14.81
CA MET A 245 -12.09 43.66 -15.79
C MET A 245 -11.86 43.25 -17.28
N PHE A 246 -11.53 41.97 -17.54
CA PHE A 246 -11.37 41.49 -18.91
C PHE A 246 -12.72 41.43 -19.65
N PRO A 247 -12.75 41.72 -20.96
CA PRO A 247 -14.00 41.84 -21.72
C PRO A 247 -14.73 40.50 -21.94
N VAL A 248 -14.05 39.37 -21.65
CA VAL A 248 -14.59 38.02 -21.77
C VAL A 248 -14.28 37.24 -20.49
N ALA A 249 -15.13 36.28 -20.17
CA ALA A 249 -14.85 35.34 -19.09
C ALA A 249 -13.65 34.47 -19.48
N PHE A 250 -12.83 34.09 -18.50
CA PHE A 250 -11.62 33.30 -18.75
C PHE A 250 -11.53 32.14 -17.75
N LEU A 251 -10.91 31.04 -18.18
CA LEU A 251 -10.76 29.84 -17.37
C LEU A 251 -10.01 30.18 -16.08
N TRP A 252 -10.48 29.65 -14.96
CA TRP A 252 -9.94 29.96 -13.63
C TRP A 252 -9.52 28.72 -12.86
N ASN A 253 -10.34 27.68 -12.85
CA ASN A 253 -9.95 26.37 -12.34
C ASN A 253 -9.88 25.35 -13.47
N ILE A 254 -8.78 24.61 -13.52
CA ILE A 254 -8.59 23.49 -14.45
C ILE A 254 -8.63 22.19 -13.63
N PRO A 255 -9.54 21.25 -13.93
CA PRO A 255 -9.61 19.99 -13.24
C PRO A 255 -8.42 19.10 -13.60
N ASN A 256 -7.70 18.61 -12.59
CA ASN A 256 -6.53 17.76 -12.74
C ASN A 256 -6.82 16.37 -12.14
N ASN A 257 -6.80 15.34 -13.00
CA ASN A 257 -7.07 13.93 -12.68
C ASN A 257 -8.37 13.69 -11.88
N PRO A 258 -9.51 14.31 -12.25
CA PRO A 258 -10.70 14.40 -11.38
C PRO A 258 -11.42 13.07 -11.13
N SER A 259 -11.10 12.00 -11.89
CA SER A 259 -11.65 10.66 -11.68
C SER A 259 -10.99 9.91 -10.51
N TYR A 260 -9.81 10.35 -10.07
CA TYR A 260 -9.08 9.73 -8.97
C TYR A 260 -9.49 10.36 -7.65
N SER A 261 -9.48 9.56 -6.58
CA SER A 261 -9.74 10.02 -5.23
C SER A 261 -8.58 10.88 -4.69
N ASN A 262 -8.92 11.81 -3.82
CA ASN A 262 -8.02 12.65 -3.05
C ASN A 262 -8.08 12.33 -1.55
N GLU A 263 -8.47 11.12 -1.16
CA GLU A 263 -8.43 10.73 0.24
C GLU A 263 -6.97 10.57 0.70
N ILE A 264 -6.71 10.89 1.97
CA ILE A 264 -5.41 10.70 2.63
C ILE A 264 -5.61 9.88 3.90
N SER A 265 -4.56 9.21 4.38
CA SER A 265 -4.63 8.41 5.60
C SER A 265 -4.36 9.25 6.86
N MET A 266 -3.64 10.37 6.71
CA MET A 266 -3.20 11.21 7.82
C MET A 266 -2.77 12.58 7.31
N ALA A 267 -2.95 13.62 8.14
CA ALA A 267 -2.37 14.93 7.92
C ALA A 267 -1.36 15.32 9.01
N PHE A 268 -0.41 16.20 8.67
CA PHE A 268 0.40 16.87 9.69
C PHE A 268 0.78 18.31 9.30
N ASN A 269 1.12 19.11 10.30
CA ASN A 269 1.60 20.48 10.09
C ASN A 269 2.80 20.82 10.97
N ILE A 270 3.73 21.58 10.41
CA ILE A 270 4.89 22.14 11.09
C ILE A 270 4.77 23.66 11.06
N GLY A 271 4.23 24.22 12.14
CA GLY A 271 3.67 25.57 12.18
C GLY A 271 2.38 25.68 11.37
N GLY A 272 1.93 26.91 11.13
CA GLY A 272 0.70 27.19 10.40
C GLY A 272 -0.57 27.14 11.25
N SER A 273 -1.71 27.45 10.63
CA SER A 273 -3.00 27.49 11.33
C SER A 273 -4.15 27.12 10.39
N LEU A 274 -5.27 26.71 10.98
CA LEU A 274 -6.54 26.47 10.31
C LEU A 274 -7.36 27.76 10.31
N ALA A 275 -8.02 28.06 9.20
CA ALA A 275 -8.75 29.30 9.06
C ALA A 275 -9.93 29.40 10.04
N ASP A 276 -10.66 28.32 10.30
CA ASP A 276 -11.68 28.24 11.35
C ASP A 276 -11.73 26.83 11.96
N SER A 277 -11.77 26.69 13.28
CA SER A 277 -11.86 25.37 13.91
C SER A 277 -13.23 24.70 13.81
N SER A 278 -14.29 25.44 13.45
CA SER A 278 -15.61 24.86 13.17
C SER A 278 -15.64 24.01 11.90
N TRP A 279 -14.58 24.08 11.08
CA TRP A 279 -14.37 23.20 9.93
C TRP A 279 -13.93 21.79 10.36
N LEU A 280 -13.45 21.62 11.60
CA LEU A 280 -13.09 20.29 12.11
C LEU A 280 -14.32 19.56 12.60
N GLU A 281 -14.43 18.28 12.23
CA GLU A 281 -15.52 17.40 12.66
C GLU A 281 -15.06 15.97 12.96
N ALA A 282 -16.00 15.14 13.43
CA ALA A 282 -15.73 13.75 13.69
C ALA A 282 -15.72 12.97 12.37
N GLY A 283 -14.63 12.25 12.09
CA GLY A 283 -14.42 11.56 10.83
C GLY A 283 -13.24 12.10 10.01
N ASP A 284 -12.77 13.32 10.34
CA ASP A 284 -11.50 13.88 9.84
C ASP A 284 -10.34 12.90 10.08
N VAL A 285 -9.33 12.96 9.21
CA VAL A 285 -8.17 12.07 9.31
C VAL A 285 -7.35 12.37 10.57
N PRO A 286 -6.61 11.38 11.11
CA PRO A 286 -5.70 11.64 12.21
C PRO A 286 -4.70 12.76 11.85
N MET A 287 -4.44 13.66 12.81
CA MET A 287 -3.55 14.80 12.59
C MET A 287 -2.45 14.91 13.65
N VAL A 288 -1.21 15.18 13.21
CA VAL A 288 -0.10 15.53 14.10
C VAL A 288 0.35 16.97 13.84
N SER A 289 0.51 17.75 14.90
CA SER A 289 0.85 19.16 14.81
C SER A 289 2.11 19.51 15.59
N PHE A 290 3.04 20.18 14.93
CA PHE A 290 4.21 20.81 15.55
C PHE A 290 4.06 22.32 15.49
N HIS A 291 4.39 23.05 16.56
CA HIS A 291 4.25 24.51 16.55
C HIS A 291 5.11 25.18 17.61
N CYS A 292 5.81 26.25 17.25
CA CYS A 292 6.44 27.16 18.21
C CYS A 292 5.38 27.87 19.05
N ALA A 293 5.51 27.80 20.38
CA ALA A 293 4.53 28.39 21.30
C ALA A 293 4.31 29.90 21.11
N LYS A 294 5.33 30.60 20.58
CA LYS A 294 5.33 32.06 20.42
C LYS A 294 5.62 32.48 18.96
N ASP A 295 5.15 31.70 17.99
CA ASP A 295 5.17 32.16 16.60
C ASP A 295 4.40 33.49 16.48
N GLU A 296 5.05 34.49 15.87
CA GLU A 296 4.51 35.85 15.71
C GLU A 296 3.66 35.99 14.43
N ASN A 297 3.83 35.10 13.46
CA ASN A 297 3.22 35.20 12.13
C ASN A 297 2.00 34.28 11.97
N GLY A 298 2.00 33.15 12.67
CA GLY A 298 0.88 32.22 12.76
C GLY A 298 0.48 32.01 14.23
N PRO A 299 -0.82 31.98 14.55
CA PRO A 299 -1.24 31.77 15.93
C PRO A 299 -1.00 30.32 16.36
N TYR A 300 -0.46 30.10 17.56
CA TYR A 300 -0.37 28.77 18.20
C TYR A 300 -1.73 28.25 18.69
N ALA A 301 -2.56 29.16 19.21
CA ALA A 301 -3.93 28.92 19.64
C ALA A 301 -4.90 29.81 18.84
N ASN A 302 -5.84 30.53 19.46
CA ASN A 302 -6.59 31.57 18.76
C ASN A 302 -5.70 32.81 18.57
N GLY A 303 -5.72 33.41 17.39
CA GLY A 303 -5.05 34.68 17.15
C GLY A 303 -5.02 35.10 15.69
N ASP A 304 -4.13 36.03 15.40
CA ASP A 304 -4.08 36.73 14.13
C ASP A 304 -3.05 36.13 13.18
N VAL A 305 -3.42 35.99 11.91
CA VAL A 305 -2.48 35.79 10.82
C VAL A 305 -1.96 37.17 10.39
N ILE A 306 -0.64 37.32 10.43
CA ILE A 306 0.03 38.59 10.16
C ILE A 306 0.89 38.48 8.89
N VAL A 307 0.92 39.56 8.11
CA VAL A 307 1.79 39.65 6.93
C VAL A 307 3.25 39.75 7.37
N PRO A 308 4.15 38.80 7.01
CA PRO A 308 5.54 38.83 7.46
C PRO A 308 6.31 40.10 7.04
N THR A 309 6.00 40.65 5.86
CA THR A 309 6.68 41.84 5.31
C THR A 309 6.23 43.16 5.91
N THR A 310 4.96 43.26 6.35
CA THR A 310 4.36 44.55 6.74
C THR A 310 3.86 44.59 8.17
N GLY A 311 3.77 43.46 8.86
CA GLY A 311 3.20 43.37 10.21
C GLY A 311 1.69 43.65 10.26
N ASN A 312 1.02 43.69 9.11
CA ASN A 312 -0.41 43.99 9.05
C ASN A 312 -1.25 42.74 9.33
N PHE A 313 -2.39 42.95 9.98
CA PHE A 313 -3.42 41.94 10.17
C PHE A 313 -3.99 41.44 8.83
N VAL A 314 -4.32 40.14 8.75
CA VAL A 314 -5.00 39.53 7.61
C VAL A 314 -6.31 38.88 8.02
N VAL A 315 -6.28 37.87 8.88
CA VAL A 315 -7.48 37.14 9.30
C VAL A 315 -7.22 36.48 10.65
N GLU A 316 -8.26 36.32 11.46
CA GLU A 316 -8.19 35.52 12.68
C GLU A 316 -8.23 34.02 12.32
N ALA A 317 -7.36 33.22 12.93
CA ALA A 317 -7.21 31.80 12.67
C ALA A 317 -6.94 30.99 13.96
N GLN A 318 -7.01 29.67 13.83
CA GLN A 318 -6.85 28.69 14.90
C GLN A 318 -5.60 27.84 14.67
N GLY A 319 -4.64 27.97 15.58
CA GLY A 319 -3.38 27.24 15.55
C GLY A 319 -3.47 25.77 15.96
N SER A 320 -2.31 25.12 15.90
CA SER A 320 -2.10 23.71 16.25
C SER A 320 -2.70 23.29 17.59
N TYR A 321 -2.66 24.14 18.62
CA TYR A 321 -3.25 23.80 19.91
C TYR A 321 -4.78 23.62 19.83
N ILE A 322 -5.45 24.49 19.06
CA ILE A 322 -6.90 24.45 18.90
C ILE A 322 -7.29 23.29 17.99
N VAL A 323 -6.53 23.07 16.92
CA VAL A 323 -6.73 21.91 16.04
C VAL A 323 -6.66 20.63 16.86
N GLN A 324 -5.58 20.43 17.63
CA GLN A 324 -5.39 19.20 18.40
C GLN A 324 -6.40 19.06 19.55
N LYS A 325 -6.88 20.17 20.12
CA LYS A 325 -8.02 20.15 21.06
C LYS A 325 -9.30 19.59 20.41
N HIS A 326 -9.58 19.96 19.16
CA HIS A 326 -10.77 19.45 18.45
C HIS A 326 -10.57 18.01 17.97
N GLN A 327 -9.36 17.66 17.50
CA GLN A 327 -9.02 16.28 17.14
C GLN A 327 -9.18 15.31 18.33
N ASP A 328 -8.77 15.73 19.54
CA ASP A 328 -8.99 15.00 20.78
C ASP A 328 -10.49 14.93 21.14
N MET A 329 -11.21 16.06 21.05
CA MET A 329 -12.65 16.13 21.33
C MET A 329 -13.48 15.18 20.46
N TYR A 330 -13.11 15.06 19.18
CA TYR A 330 -13.81 14.21 18.21
C TYR A 330 -13.28 12.77 18.17
N GLY A 331 -12.14 12.50 18.81
CA GLY A 331 -11.53 11.17 18.85
C GLY A 331 -10.88 10.75 17.52
N ASN A 332 -10.63 11.68 16.61
CA ASN A 332 -10.04 11.40 15.29
C ASN A 332 -8.59 10.88 15.40
N ASN A 333 -7.86 11.26 16.45
CA ASN A 333 -6.51 10.73 16.74
C ASN A 333 -6.53 9.34 17.41
N ALA A 334 -7.68 8.66 17.51
CA ALA A 334 -7.81 7.35 18.16
C ALA A 334 -6.87 6.27 17.59
N ALA A 335 -6.48 6.40 16.32
CA ALA A 335 -5.53 5.50 15.66
C ALA A 335 -4.16 5.44 16.38
N PHE A 336 -3.77 6.49 17.12
CA PHE A 336 -2.51 6.49 17.88
C PHE A 336 -2.64 6.98 19.32
N SER A 337 -3.76 7.58 19.73
CA SER A 337 -3.90 8.23 21.05
C SER A 337 -4.00 7.29 22.26
N GLY A 338 -4.10 5.96 22.03
CA GLY A 338 -4.14 4.93 23.07
C GLY A 338 -2.92 4.01 23.14
N ILE A 339 -1.95 4.18 22.25
CA ILE A 339 -0.81 3.23 22.10
C ILE A 339 0.18 3.33 23.26
N GLY A 340 0.31 4.52 23.85
CA GLY A 340 1.17 4.74 25.02
C GLY A 340 2.66 4.75 24.69
N PHE A 341 3.06 5.52 23.67
CA PHE A 341 4.47 5.70 23.31
C PHE A 341 5.32 6.14 24.53
N THR A 342 6.39 5.40 24.81
CA THR A 342 7.26 5.64 25.98
C THR A 342 8.61 6.27 25.61
N ASP A 343 8.78 6.70 24.37
CA ASP A 343 10.04 7.26 23.89
C ASP A 343 10.33 8.64 24.53
N PRO A 344 11.60 9.06 24.63
CA PRO A 344 11.97 10.33 25.26
C PRO A 344 11.36 11.57 24.58
N ILE A 345 11.10 11.53 23.28
CA ILE A 345 10.55 12.66 22.54
C ILE A 345 9.06 12.81 22.87
N THR A 346 8.30 11.72 22.91
CA THR A 346 6.91 11.75 23.38
C THR A 346 6.84 12.23 24.83
N ALA A 347 7.71 11.76 25.73
CA ALA A 347 7.74 12.26 27.11
C ALA A 347 8.05 13.77 27.18
N GLN A 348 8.95 14.28 26.33
CA GLN A 348 9.27 15.69 26.25
C GLN A 348 8.10 16.52 25.69
N SER A 349 7.33 15.98 24.75
CA SER A 349 6.14 16.65 24.22
C SER A 349 5.14 17.00 25.31
N VAL A 350 4.89 16.10 26.26
CA VAL A 350 3.97 16.31 27.39
C VAL A 350 4.43 17.47 28.27
N ILE A 351 5.73 17.55 28.54
CA ILE A 351 6.31 18.66 29.31
C ILE A 351 6.16 19.97 28.54
N ASN A 352 6.49 19.97 27.25
CA ASN A 352 6.44 21.18 26.43
C ASN A 352 5.00 21.70 26.25
N ASN A 353 4.04 20.81 26.00
CA ASN A 353 2.63 21.15 25.81
C ASN A 353 2.00 21.76 27.07
N THR A 354 2.53 21.42 28.25
CA THR A 354 2.04 21.91 29.55
C THR A 354 2.90 23.04 30.12
N THR A 355 3.95 23.48 29.41
CA THR A 355 4.90 24.51 29.88
C THR A 355 4.23 25.88 30.07
N TYR A 356 3.29 26.23 29.20
CA TYR A 356 2.59 27.51 29.24
C TYR A 356 1.15 27.33 29.73
N SER A 357 0.68 28.23 30.59
CA SER A 357 -0.73 28.31 31.01
C SER A 357 -1.55 29.29 30.16
N THR A 358 -0.88 30.26 29.53
CA THR A 358 -1.48 31.20 28.59
C THR A 358 -0.49 31.57 27.49
N ILE A 359 -0.96 31.68 26.26
CA ILE A 359 -0.22 32.20 25.10
C ILE A 359 -1.13 33.23 24.41
N ASN A 360 -0.62 34.44 24.14
CA ASN A 360 -1.41 35.53 23.54
C ASN A 360 -2.75 35.79 24.25
N SER A 361 -2.75 35.72 25.58
CA SER A 361 -3.95 35.83 26.44
C SER A 361 -4.98 34.70 26.30
N TYR A 362 -4.70 33.68 25.49
CA TYR A 362 -5.55 32.49 25.36
C TYR A 362 -5.10 31.40 26.35
N PRO A 363 -6.03 30.75 27.09
CA PRO A 363 -5.71 29.63 27.97
C PRO A 363 -5.18 28.42 27.21
N VAL A 364 -4.01 27.93 27.59
CA VAL A 364 -3.35 26.73 27.04
C VAL A 364 -2.84 25.85 28.18
N GLY A 365 -2.10 24.78 27.86
CA GLY A 365 -1.43 23.96 28.87
C GLY A 365 -2.04 22.58 29.09
N ASN A 366 -3.02 22.18 28.27
CA ASN A 366 -3.43 20.78 28.17
C ASN A 366 -2.49 20.03 27.21
N ASN A 367 -2.23 18.77 27.52
CA ASN A 367 -1.57 17.86 26.60
C ASN A 367 -2.61 17.16 25.72
N TYR A 368 -2.45 17.27 24.40
CA TYR A 368 -3.23 16.49 23.42
C TYR A 368 -2.28 15.58 22.67
N GLU A 369 -2.62 14.29 22.58
CA GLU A 369 -1.80 13.32 21.86
C GLU A 369 -1.87 13.64 20.36
N GLY A 370 -0.71 13.83 19.73
CA GLY A 370 -0.58 14.41 18.39
C GLY A 370 -0.10 15.87 18.38
N LEU A 371 -0.06 16.58 19.51
CA LEU A 371 0.54 17.92 19.61
C LEU A 371 2.00 17.86 20.08
N TYR A 372 2.90 18.57 19.40
CA TYR A 372 4.25 18.84 19.88
C TYR A 372 4.53 20.34 19.89
N THR A 373 4.62 20.91 21.08
CA THR A 373 4.95 22.33 21.26
C THR A 373 6.46 22.52 21.29
N PHE A 374 6.98 23.43 20.47
CA PHE A 374 8.35 23.88 20.57
C PHE A 374 8.45 25.06 21.55
N VAL A 375 9.22 24.85 22.62
CA VAL A 375 9.60 25.89 23.57
C VAL A 375 10.93 26.47 23.10
N THR A 376 10.88 27.58 22.37
CA THR A 376 12.05 28.25 21.83
C THR A 376 12.70 29.18 22.87
N PRO A 377 14.01 29.45 22.78
CA PRO A 377 14.69 30.35 23.72
C PRO A 377 14.15 31.78 23.63
N THR A 378 14.11 32.48 24.76
CA THR A 378 13.76 33.92 24.77
C THR A 378 14.77 34.70 23.90
N PRO A 379 14.30 35.55 22.97
CA PRO A 379 15.16 36.36 22.13
C PRO A 379 16.13 37.24 22.92
N SER A 380 17.32 37.46 22.40
CA SER A 380 18.30 38.35 23.03
C SER A 380 17.74 39.78 23.11
N ALA A 381 17.70 40.33 24.32
CA ALA A 381 17.30 41.72 24.56
C ALA A 381 18.30 42.76 24.00
N THR A 382 19.49 42.32 23.57
CA THR A 382 20.48 43.19 22.92
C THR A 382 20.25 43.19 21.41
N PRO A 383 19.88 44.34 20.79
CA PRO A 383 19.69 44.43 19.35
C PRO A 383 20.99 44.27 18.58
N THR A 384 20.90 43.79 17.34
CA THR A 384 21.98 43.80 16.37
C THR A 384 21.99 45.12 15.59
N PRO A 385 23.05 45.43 14.81
CA PRO A 385 23.04 46.54 13.85
C PRO A 385 21.91 46.47 12.81
N PHE A 386 21.26 45.31 12.66
CA PHE A 386 20.23 45.03 11.66
C PHE A 386 18.81 45.02 12.24
N GLY A 387 18.66 45.02 13.57
CA GLY A 387 17.36 44.99 14.24
C GLY A 387 17.39 44.25 15.58
N ALA A 388 16.27 44.29 16.30
CA ALA A 388 16.06 43.46 17.49
C ALA A 388 15.74 42.02 17.08
N TYR A 389 16.19 41.03 17.87
CA TYR A 389 15.73 39.66 17.71
C TYR A 389 14.25 39.56 18.07
N THR A 390 13.54 38.72 17.33
CA THR A 390 12.11 38.39 17.52
C THR A 390 11.97 36.94 17.96
N GLU A 391 10.76 36.53 18.36
CA GLU A 391 10.50 35.15 18.75
C GLU A 391 10.68 34.19 17.54
N GLU A 392 11.16 32.98 17.81
CA GLU A 392 11.44 31.96 16.79
C GLU A 392 10.15 31.25 16.34
N GLY A 393 9.71 31.50 15.10
CA GLY A 393 8.54 30.83 14.50
C GLY A 393 8.86 29.57 13.69
N ALA A 394 10.07 29.48 13.11
CA ALA A 394 10.46 28.38 12.22
C ALA A 394 11.94 27.95 12.41
N PRO A 395 12.33 27.44 13.59
CA PRO A 395 13.72 27.12 13.91
C PRO A 395 14.28 25.91 13.13
N TRP A 396 13.42 25.13 12.48
CA TRP A 396 13.81 24.05 11.57
C TRP A 396 14.32 24.55 10.21
N ASP A 397 14.09 25.83 9.84
CA ASP A 397 14.50 26.36 8.55
C ASP A 397 15.97 26.80 8.53
N TRP A 398 16.65 26.50 7.42
CA TRP A 398 17.96 27.07 7.09
C TRP A 398 18.13 27.26 5.58
N TRP A 399 19.06 28.13 5.19
CA TRP A 399 19.27 28.51 3.78
C TRP A 399 20.74 28.81 3.48
N ASP A 400 21.07 28.88 2.19
CA ASP A 400 22.38 29.33 1.72
C ASP A 400 22.42 30.86 1.67
N ASN A 401 23.28 31.47 2.50
CA ASN A 401 23.41 32.92 2.57
C ASN A 401 23.97 33.53 1.28
N THR A 402 24.80 32.80 0.51
CA THR A 402 25.40 33.33 -0.73
C THR A 402 24.33 33.47 -1.80
N TRP A 403 23.49 32.45 -1.97
CA TRP A 403 22.35 32.46 -2.86
C TRP A 403 21.32 33.49 -2.42
N TYR A 404 20.96 33.50 -1.13
CA TYR A 404 19.90 34.37 -0.63
C TYR A 404 20.30 35.85 -0.76
N GLU A 405 21.52 36.24 -0.42
CA GLU A 405 22.02 37.60 -0.60
C GLU A 405 21.96 38.04 -2.07
N ALA A 406 22.42 37.20 -2.99
CA ALA A 406 22.43 37.51 -4.40
C ALA A 406 21.00 37.70 -4.96
N THR A 407 20.08 36.80 -4.60
CA THR A 407 18.67 36.89 -5.03
C THR A 407 17.97 38.08 -4.37
N ALA A 408 18.20 38.32 -3.09
CA ALA A 408 17.59 39.43 -2.35
C ALA A 408 18.02 40.80 -2.90
N GLN A 409 19.29 40.97 -3.23
CA GLN A 409 19.78 42.20 -3.87
C GLN A 409 19.20 42.41 -5.28
N ALA A 410 18.97 41.33 -6.02
CA ALA A 410 18.38 41.41 -7.36
C ALA A 410 16.91 41.89 -7.32
N VAL A 411 16.16 41.51 -6.28
CA VAL A 411 14.74 41.86 -6.13
C VAL A 411 14.54 43.19 -5.40
N ASN A 412 15.21 43.40 -4.26
CA ASN A 412 14.99 44.54 -3.37
C ASN A 412 15.95 45.72 -3.63
N GLY A 413 16.92 45.54 -4.53
CA GLY A 413 17.95 46.52 -4.83
C GLY A 413 19.21 46.38 -3.98
N PRO A 414 20.24 47.20 -4.24
CA PRO A 414 21.55 47.07 -3.62
C PRO A 414 21.48 47.34 -2.11
N ALA A 415 22.13 46.47 -1.32
CA ALA A 415 22.31 46.59 0.12
C ALA A 415 23.77 46.29 0.51
N PRO A 416 24.23 46.67 1.72
CA PRO A 416 25.53 46.23 2.23
C PRO A 416 25.64 44.70 2.23
N ALA A 417 26.85 44.17 1.99
CA ALA A 417 27.07 42.73 1.99
C ALA A 417 26.64 42.08 3.31
N GLY A 418 25.83 41.02 3.23
CA GLY A 418 25.32 40.29 4.39
C GLY A 418 24.10 40.93 5.06
N TYR A 419 23.56 42.02 4.52
CA TYR A 419 22.40 42.72 5.10
C TYR A 419 21.16 41.82 5.15
N PHE A 420 20.76 41.20 4.04
CA PHE A 420 19.52 40.43 3.95
C PHE A 420 19.57 39.15 4.78
N ALA A 421 20.71 38.45 4.76
CA ALA A 421 20.98 37.30 5.60
C ALA A 421 20.89 37.68 7.07
N ALA A 422 21.54 38.78 7.49
CA ALA A 422 21.52 39.22 8.88
C ALA A 422 20.12 39.65 9.35
N THR A 423 19.32 40.31 8.51
CA THR A 423 17.92 40.64 8.86
C THR A 423 17.03 39.41 8.95
N SER A 424 17.27 38.39 8.12
CA SER A 424 16.47 37.16 8.13
C SER A 424 16.80 36.25 9.32
N MET A 425 17.96 36.45 9.97
CA MET A 425 18.32 35.77 11.21
C MET A 425 17.66 36.37 12.47
N LEU A 426 16.93 37.49 12.36
CA LEU A 426 16.31 38.13 13.54
C LEU A 426 15.21 37.26 14.17
N GLY A 427 14.43 36.54 13.35
CA GLY A 427 13.39 35.60 13.80
C GLY A 427 13.78 34.11 13.72
N ASN A 428 15.05 33.83 13.42
CA ASN A 428 15.64 32.50 13.45
C ASN A 428 17.14 32.63 13.79
N PRO A 429 17.45 33.00 15.04
CA PRO A 429 18.81 33.23 15.48
C PRO A 429 19.56 31.89 15.51
N ASN A 430 20.82 31.91 15.06
CA ASN A 430 21.67 30.72 14.96
C ASN A 430 21.23 29.69 13.90
N MET A 431 20.40 30.11 12.95
CA MET A 431 20.07 29.35 11.74
C MET A 431 21.31 28.69 11.13
N SER A 432 21.25 27.37 11.03
CA SER A 432 22.27 26.51 10.43
C SER A 432 21.70 25.11 10.19
N ALA A 433 22.32 24.32 9.31
CA ALA A 433 21.94 22.93 9.13
C ALA A 433 21.99 22.14 10.44
N THR A 434 23.00 22.36 11.29
CA THR A 434 23.07 21.71 12.61
C THR A 434 21.90 22.08 13.51
N HIS A 435 21.52 23.36 13.56
CA HIS A 435 20.41 23.81 14.38
C HIS A 435 19.07 23.27 13.85
N GLY A 436 18.78 23.48 12.56
CA GLY A 436 17.53 23.02 11.95
C GLY A 436 17.35 21.51 12.05
N ASN A 437 18.43 20.74 11.84
CA ASN A 437 18.38 19.29 11.97
C ASN A 437 18.00 18.80 13.37
N LEU A 438 18.31 19.51 14.46
CA LEU A 438 17.87 19.11 15.80
C LEU A 438 16.33 19.17 15.95
N TYR A 439 15.71 20.17 15.33
CA TYR A 439 14.25 20.25 15.28
C TYR A 439 13.66 19.18 14.36
N LEU A 440 14.31 18.90 13.22
CA LEU A 440 13.89 17.80 12.35
C LEU A 440 14.03 16.43 13.04
N ASP A 441 15.07 16.21 13.84
CA ASP A 441 15.22 14.98 14.64
C ASP A 441 14.03 14.78 15.58
N THR A 442 13.57 15.88 16.20
CA THR A 442 12.38 15.89 17.04
C THR A 442 11.10 15.63 16.23
N ILE A 443 10.94 16.31 15.10
CA ILE A 443 9.76 16.16 14.23
C ILE A 443 9.64 14.72 13.73
N HIS A 444 10.69 14.16 13.15
CA HIS A 444 10.67 12.78 12.66
C HIS A 444 10.54 11.76 13.80
N GLY A 445 11.21 11.98 14.93
CA GLY A 445 11.14 11.08 16.07
C GLY A 445 9.75 11.03 16.72
N TYR A 446 9.00 12.13 16.68
CA TYR A 446 7.61 12.16 17.16
C TYR A 446 6.60 11.71 16.08
N LEU A 447 6.78 12.15 14.84
CA LEU A 447 5.83 11.90 13.75
C LEU A 447 5.89 10.47 13.23
N ASN A 448 7.08 9.91 12.97
CA ASN A 448 7.21 8.63 12.30
C ASN A 448 6.56 7.46 13.06
N PRO A 449 6.69 7.34 14.40
CA PRO A 449 5.97 6.31 15.14
C PRO A 449 4.44 6.43 15.00
N ARG A 450 3.89 7.65 14.96
CA ARG A 450 2.45 7.86 14.79
C ARG A 450 1.99 7.55 13.36
N MET A 451 2.76 7.96 12.35
CA MET A 451 2.49 7.58 10.97
C MET A 451 2.54 6.06 10.79
N TYR A 452 3.51 5.39 11.41
CA TYR A 452 3.67 3.94 11.33
C TYR A 452 2.42 3.19 11.80
N GLU A 453 1.80 3.66 12.88
CA GLU A 453 0.56 3.12 13.44
C GLU A 453 -0.66 3.45 12.57
N VAL A 454 -0.82 4.72 12.16
CA VAL A 454 -1.95 5.16 11.33
C VAL A 454 -1.97 4.44 9.98
N LEU A 455 -0.80 4.20 9.39
CA LEU A 455 -0.66 3.53 8.09
C LEU A 455 -0.64 2.00 8.20
N ASN A 456 -0.78 1.46 9.42
CA ASN A 456 -0.70 0.04 9.73
C ASN A 456 0.50 -0.63 9.04
N LEU A 457 1.70 -0.12 9.33
CA LEU A 457 2.96 -0.59 8.73
C LEU A 457 3.62 -1.73 9.50
N ALA A 458 3.03 -2.14 10.62
CA ALA A 458 3.39 -3.37 11.30
C ALA A 458 3.11 -4.56 10.39
N VAL A 459 4.15 -5.33 10.14
CA VAL A 459 4.09 -6.60 9.42
C VAL A 459 4.61 -7.63 10.40
N ASP A 460 3.70 -8.49 10.84
CA ASP A 460 4.03 -9.62 11.70
C ASP A 460 4.77 -10.69 10.89
N GLY A 461 5.82 -11.26 11.47
CA GLY A 461 6.52 -12.41 10.91
C GLY A 461 7.91 -12.57 11.51
N CYS A 462 8.64 -13.59 11.05
CA CYS A 462 9.98 -13.80 11.57
C CYS A 462 10.96 -12.69 11.16
N THR A 463 11.54 -12.00 12.12
CA THR A 463 12.53 -10.93 11.90
C THR A 463 13.99 -11.40 11.97
N ASP A 464 14.25 -12.68 12.27
CA ASP A 464 15.62 -13.22 12.39
C ASP A 464 16.16 -13.64 11.00
N PRO A 465 17.19 -12.97 10.46
CA PRO A 465 17.76 -13.30 9.14
C PRO A 465 18.43 -14.68 9.07
N LEU A 466 18.62 -15.38 10.20
CA LEU A 466 19.13 -16.74 10.25
C LEU A 466 18.02 -17.81 10.24
N ALA A 467 16.75 -17.42 10.35
CA ALA A 467 15.62 -18.34 10.29
C ALA A 467 15.27 -18.73 8.85
N CYS A 468 14.81 -19.97 8.63
CA CYS A 468 14.38 -20.41 7.30
C CYS A 468 13.14 -19.68 6.78
N ASN A 469 12.29 -19.20 7.68
CA ASN A 469 11.09 -18.41 7.35
C ASN A 469 11.29 -16.91 7.61
N PHE A 470 12.54 -16.43 7.61
CA PHE A 470 12.83 -15.00 7.70
C PHE A 470 11.98 -14.22 6.68
N ASN A 471 11.18 -13.29 7.18
CA ASN A 471 10.43 -12.38 6.36
C ASN A 471 11.17 -11.03 6.35
N PRO A 472 11.82 -10.63 5.25
CA PRO A 472 12.51 -9.34 5.15
C PRO A 472 11.57 -8.13 5.28
N LEU A 473 10.25 -8.34 5.21
CA LEU A 473 9.23 -7.32 5.40
C LEU A 473 8.67 -7.28 6.81
N ALA A 474 8.91 -8.31 7.63
CA ALA A 474 8.45 -8.31 9.00
C ALA A 474 9.14 -7.20 9.78
N THR A 475 8.33 -6.36 10.42
CA THR A 475 8.75 -5.28 11.30
C THR A 475 8.49 -5.59 12.76
N VAL A 476 7.70 -6.64 13.03
CA VAL A 476 7.39 -7.15 14.38
C VAL A 476 7.59 -8.66 14.38
N ASP A 477 8.42 -9.16 15.31
CA ASP A 477 8.58 -10.59 15.53
C ASP A 477 7.31 -11.17 16.18
N ASP A 478 6.62 -12.03 15.46
CA ASP A 478 5.43 -12.73 15.93
C ASP A 478 5.76 -14.06 16.64
N GLY A 479 7.05 -14.36 16.82
CA GLY A 479 7.54 -15.61 17.40
C GLY A 479 7.43 -16.79 16.43
N SER A 480 7.16 -16.55 15.15
CA SER A 480 7.09 -17.61 14.13
C SER A 480 8.46 -18.10 13.65
N CYS A 481 9.57 -17.50 14.08
CA CYS A 481 10.90 -17.86 13.60
C CYS A 481 11.24 -19.35 13.75
N ILE A 482 11.46 -20.00 12.61
CA ILE A 482 11.92 -21.39 12.48
C ILE A 482 13.43 -21.34 12.25
N LEU A 483 14.17 -21.56 13.32
CA LEU A 483 15.63 -21.63 13.27
C LEU A 483 16.09 -22.99 12.73
N PRO A 484 17.28 -23.06 12.11
CA PRO A 484 17.84 -24.33 11.64
C PRO A 484 17.96 -25.35 12.76
N ASP A 485 17.32 -26.51 12.60
CA ASP A 485 17.09 -27.49 13.66
C ASP A 485 17.43 -28.94 13.29
N GLY A 486 17.70 -29.25 12.01
CA GLY A 486 18.24 -30.54 11.59
C GLY A 486 18.25 -30.72 10.08
N CYS A 487 18.63 -31.91 9.60
CA CYS A 487 18.62 -32.20 8.17
C CYS A 487 17.19 -32.49 7.67
N THR A 488 16.75 -31.76 6.64
CA THR A 488 15.40 -31.90 6.05
C THR A 488 15.36 -32.77 4.79
N ASP A 489 16.52 -33.14 4.24
CA ASP A 489 16.60 -33.99 3.05
C ASP A 489 16.32 -35.46 3.39
N SER A 490 15.18 -35.97 2.91
CA SER A 490 14.75 -37.37 3.09
C SER A 490 15.70 -38.43 2.53
N LEU A 491 16.65 -38.04 1.66
CA LEU A 491 17.67 -38.93 1.11
C LEU A 491 18.96 -38.96 1.94
N ALA A 492 19.11 -38.07 2.92
CA ALA A 492 20.28 -38.05 3.79
C ALA A 492 20.20 -39.13 4.89
N CYS A 493 21.34 -39.71 5.27
CA CYS A 493 21.40 -40.72 6.33
C CYS A 493 21.02 -40.19 7.72
N ASN A 494 21.16 -38.88 7.94
CA ASN A 494 20.77 -38.19 9.17
C ASN A 494 19.51 -37.34 9.00
N TYR A 495 18.65 -37.67 8.02
CA TYR A 495 17.34 -37.07 7.87
C TYR A 495 16.58 -37.08 9.20
N ASP A 496 16.11 -35.91 9.62
CA ASP A 496 15.25 -35.76 10.79
C ASP A 496 13.84 -35.37 10.35
N SER A 497 12.90 -36.31 10.47
CA SER A 497 11.49 -36.08 10.15
C SER A 497 10.79 -35.04 11.02
N THR A 498 11.43 -34.60 12.11
CA THR A 498 10.94 -33.55 13.01
C THR A 498 11.58 -32.19 12.76
N ALA A 499 12.66 -32.12 11.96
CA ALA A 499 13.27 -30.87 11.56
C ALA A 499 12.35 -30.08 10.63
N LEU A 500 12.19 -28.80 10.92
CA LEU A 500 11.40 -27.87 10.11
C LEU A 500 12.28 -26.97 9.24
N CYS A 501 13.58 -26.86 9.55
CA CYS A 501 14.52 -25.98 8.87
C CYS A 501 15.92 -26.61 8.79
N ASP A 502 16.47 -26.64 7.56
CA ASP A 502 17.74 -27.30 7.29
C ASP A 502 18.93 -26.59 7.95
N ASP A 503 19.69 -27.31 8.77
CA ASP A 503 20.90 -26.80 9.43
C ASP A 503 22.20 -27.01 8.63
N GLY A 504 22.10 -27.52 7.40
CA GLY A 504 23.24 -27.87 6.56
C GLY A 504 24.00 -29.10 7.05
N SER A 505 23.47 -29.85 8.02
CA SER A 505 24.11 -31.08 8.53
C SER A 505 23.85 -32.31 7.66
N CYS A 506 23.07 -32.21 6.57
CA CYS A 506 22.70 -33.35 5.74
C CYS A 506 23.91 -34.14 5.21
N ASN A 507 23.98 -35.41 5.59
CA ASN A 507 24.96 -36.38 5.15
C ASN A 507 24.35 -37.26 4.07
N LEU A 508 24.64 -36.92 2.82
CA LEU A 508 24.14 -37.63 1.64
C LEU A 508 24.91 -38.95 1.41
N PRO A 509 24.27 -39.96 0.80
CA PRO A 509 24.92 -41.24 0.50
C PRO A 509 26.19 -41.07 -0.36
N ASP A 510 27.33 -41.58 0.14
CA ASP A 510 28.68 -41.29 -0.38
C ASP A 510 29.57 -42.53 -0.61
N GLY A 511 29.07 -43.73 -0.30
CA GLY A 511 29.69 -44.99 -0.73
C GLY A 511 29.33 -46.18 0.16
N CYS A 512 29.74 -47.38 -0.23
CA CYS A 512 29.48 -48.58 0.55
C CYS A 512 30.17 -48.55 1.92
N THR A 513 29.39 -48.71 2.99
CA THR A 513 29.87 -48.71 4.38
C THR A 513 30.05 -50.11 4.98
N ASP A 514 29.65 -51.17 4.27
CA ASP A 514 29.79 -52.56 4.70
C ASP A 514 31.23 -53.06 4.53
N PRO A 515 31.98 -53.34 5.61
CA PRO A 515 33.37 -53.82 5.52
C PRO A 515 33.53 -55.21 4.87
N SER A 516 32.43 -55.94 4.68
CA SER A 516 32.41 -57.25 4.02
C SER A 516 32.14 -57.18 2.52
N ALA A 517 31.81 -56.00 1.98
CA ALA A 517 31.63 -55.78 0.54
C ALA A 517 32.97 -55.54 -0.16
N CYS A 518 33.12 -56.01 -1.40
CA CYS A 518 34.38 -55.86 -2.14
C CYS A 518 34.64 -54.43 -2.63
N ASN A 519 33.63 -53.56 -2.64
CA ASN A 519 33.72 -52.13 -2.91
C ASN A 519 33.57 -51.26 -1.64
N PHE A 520 33.81 -51.83 -0.45
CA PHE A 520 33.82 -51.09 0.81
C PHE A 520 34.70 -49.84 0.74
N ASN A 521 34.14 -48.70 1.15
CA ASN A 521 34.87 -47.43 1.27
C ASN A 521 34.97 -47.03 2.74
N ALA A 522 36.17 -47.17 3.33
CA ALA A 522 36.43 -46.79 4.71
C ALA A 522 36.29 -45.28 5.01
N SER A 523 36.15 -44.45 3.98
CA SER A 523 35.91 -43.00 4.11
C SER A 523 34.44 -42.62 3.94
N ALA A 524 33.57 -43.55 3.53
CA ALA A 524 32.14 -43.30 3.40
C ALA A 524 31.50 -43.15 4.78
N LEU A 525 30.65 -42.13 4.94
CA LEU A 525 29.92 -41.87 6.17
C LEU A 525 28.43 -42.24 6.03
N CYS A 526 27.93 -42.46 4.82
CA CYS A 526 26.55 -42.78 4.51
C CYS A 526 26.45 -43.77 3.34
N ASP A 527 25.75 -44.89 3.55
CA ASP A 527 25.67 -45.97 2.57
C ASP A 527 24.83 -45.61 1.34
N ASP A 528 25.39 -45.75 0.14
CA ASP A 528 24.73 -45.46 -1.14
C ASP A 528 24.04 -46.66 -1.78
N GLY A 529 23.97 -47.79 -1.06
CA GLY A 529 23.40 -49.03 -1.57
C GLY A 529 24.26 -49.71 -2.63
N SER A 530 25.48 -49.22 -2.90
CA SER A 530 26.38 -49.80 -3.89
C SER A 530 27.10 -51.07 -3.42
N CYS A 531 26.91 -51.51 -2.17
CA CYS A 531 27.65 -52.62 -1.58
C CYS A 531 27.50 -53.95 -2.37
N LEU A 532 28.62 -54.42 -2.91
CA LEU A 532 28.74 -55.66 -3.67
C LEU A 532 29.21 -56.79 -2.74
N THR A 533 28.35 -57.79 -2.51
CA THR A 533 28.62 -58.89 -1.53
C THR A 533 28.48 -60.30 -2.13
N ILE A 534 28.17 -60.42 -3.43
CA ILE A 534 28.00 -61.73 -4.08
C ILE A 534 29.32 -62.17 -4.71
N TYR A 535 29.98 -63.11 -4.05
CA TYR A 535 31.25 -63.71 -4.49
C TYR A 535 31.03 -64.86 -5.48
N GLY A 536 31.83 -64.87 -6.55
CA GLY A 536 31.85 -65.93 -7.56
C GLY A 536 32.62 -65.49 -8.80
N CYS A 537 32.80 -66.37 -9.78
CA CYS A 537 33.55 -66.01 -10.98
C CYS A 537 32.85 -64.91 -11.81
N THR A 538 33.50 -63.75 -11.96
CA THR A 538 32.99 -62.61 -12.75
C THR A 538 33.47 -62.60 -14.20
N ASP A 539 34.35 -63.51 -14.60
CA ASP A 539 34.85 -63.62 -15.98
C ASP A 539 33.81 -64.31 -16.87
N THR A 540 33.17 -63.52 -17.75
CA THR A 540 32.15 -63.99 -18.71
C THR A 540 32.61 -65.12 -19.64
N LEU A 541 33.91 -65.37 -19.76
CA LEU A 541 34.48 -66.42 -20.61
C LEU A 541 34.72 -67.74 -19.84
N ALA A 542 34.56 -67.76 -18.52
CA ALA A 542 34.69 -68.96 -17.70
C ALA A 542 33.39 -69.78 -17.69
N CYS A 543 33.47 -71.11 -17.67
CA CYS A 543 32.27 -71.94 -17.72
C CYS A 543 31.48 -72.00 -16.39
N ASN A 544 32.12 -71.62 -15.29
CA ASN A 544 31.47 -71.39 -14.00
C ASN A 544 31.25 -69.89 -13.73
N TYR A 545 31.28 -69.06 -14.78
CA TYR A 545 30.84 -67.67 -14.70
C TYR A 545 29.46 -67.61 -14.03
N SER A 546 29.35 -66.75 -13.02
CA SER A 546 28.08 -66.46 -12.39
C SER A 546 27.66 -65.06 -12.80
N ALA A 547 26.59 -64.96 -13.58
CA ALA A 547 25.98 -63.68 -13.93
C ALA A 547 25.46 -62.89 -12.72
N THR A 548 25.35 -63.55 -11.56
CA THR A 548 24.94 -62.93 -10.29
C THR A 548 26.12 -62.52 -9.41
N ALA A 549 27.35 -62.95 -9.74
CA ALA A 549 28.53 -62.57 -8.98
C ALA A 549 28.93 -61.12 -9.30
N THR A 550 29.12 -60.34 -8.25
CA THR A 550 29.55 -58.93 -8.30
C THR A 550 30.98 -58.75 -7.80
N CYS A 551 31.56 -59.78 -7.17
CA CYS A 551 32.93 -59.81 -6.66
C CYS A 551 33.62 -61.13 -7.08
N ASP A 552 34.80 -61.05 -7.69
CA ASP A 552 35.57 -62.24 -8.10
C ASP A 552 36.18 -62.95 -6.88
N ASP A 553 35.94 -64.26 -6.75
CA ASP A 553 36.50 -65.11 -5.70
C ASP A 553 37.69 -65.96 -6.18
N GLY A 554 38.10 -65.79 -7.43
CA GLY A 554 39.22 -66.52 -8.04
C GLY A 554 38.86 -67.95 -8.45
N SER A 555 37.58 -68.33 -8.46
CA SER A 555 37.13 -69.68 -8.81
C SER A 555 36.99 -69.94 -10.32
N CYS A 556 37.27 -68.97 -11.20
CA CYS A 556 37.05 -69.08 -12.65
C CYS A 556 37.78 -70.24 -13.34
N LEU A 557 37.03 -71.06 -14.09
CA LEU A 557 37.51 -72.20 -14.87
C LEU A 557 37.39 -71.90 -16.38
N THR A 558 38.48 -72.07 -17.15
CA THR A 558 38.56 -71.63 -18.56
C THR A 558 39.05 -72.69 -19.56
N ILE A 559 39.14 -73.98 -19.18
CA ILE A 559 39.67 -75.06 -20.04
C ILE A 559 38.53 -75.91 -20.60
N TYR A 560 38.09 -75.62 -21.83
CA TYR A 560 36.99 -76.28 -22.54
C TYR A 560 37.41 -77.57 -23.26
N GLY A 561 36.59 -78.63 -23.15
CA GLY A 561 36.73 -79.88 -23.92
C GLY A 561 35.64 -80.91 -23.61
N CYS A 562 35.48 -81.92 -24.45
CA CYS A 562 34.43 -82.94 -24.26
C CYS A 562 34.80 -83.87 -23.09
N MET A 563 34.02 -83.85 -22.01
CA MET A 563 34.30 -84.62 -20.79
C MET A 563 33.70 -86.05 -20.78
N ASN A 564 33.05 -86.48 -21.88
CA ASN A 564 32.39 -87.79 -21.98
C ASN A 564 33.27 -88.83 -22.71
N PRO A 565 33.72 -89.91 -22.04
CA PRO A 565 34.62 -90.92 -22.63
C PRO A 565 34.05 -91.67 -23.85
N SER A 566 32.74 -91.60 -24.07
CA SER A 566 32.05 -92.31 -25.14
C SER A 566 32.01 -91.53 -26.46
N ALA A 567 32.43 -90.27 -26.44
CA ALA A 567 32.46 -89.36 -27.59
C ALA A 567 33.73 -89.52 -28.40
N ILE A 568 33.66 -89.26 -29.70
CA ILE A 568 34.81 -89.37 -30.62
C ILE A 568 35.90 -88.33 -30.30
N ASN A 569 35.57 -87.20 -29.65
CA ASN A 569 36.49 -86.11 -29.32
C ASN A 569 36.66 -85.86 -27.81
N TYR A 570 36.58 -86.90 -26.97
CA TYR A 570 36.82 -86.82 -25.52
C TYR A 570 38.20 -86.22 -25.15
N ASP A 571 38.24 -85.27 -24.21
CA ASP A 571 39.43 -84.64 -23.62
C ASP A 571 39.44 -84.81 -22.09
N SER A 572 40.49 -85.45 -21.57
CA SER A 572 40.68 -85.76 -20.15
C SER A 572 41.17 -84.60 -19.27
N LEU A 573 41.57 -83.47 -19.86
CA LEU A 573 42.06 -82.29 -19.13
C LEU A 573 41.03 -81.14 -19.07
N ALA A 574 39.87 -81.32 -19.69
CA ALA A 574 38.81 -80.33 -19.70
C ALA A 574 38.25 -80.12 -18.28
N THR A 575 38.18 -78.86 -17.83
CA THR A 575 37.50 -78.45 -16.59
C THR A 575 36.15 -77.78 -16.90
N CYS A 576 35.88 -77.50 -18.17
CA CYS A 576 34.65 -76.95 -18.71
C CYS A 576 34.12 -77.86 -19.84
N PRO A 577 32.81 -78.19 -19.85
CA PRO A 577 32.24 -79.08 -20.87
C PRO A 577 32.18 -78.39 -22.24
N ASP A 578 32.62 -79.09 -23.28
CA ASP A 578 32.48 -78.70 -24.69
C ASP A 578 31.86 -79.84 -25.52
N SER A 579 31.48 -79.52 -26.76
CA SER A 579 30.68 -80.36 -27.66
C SER A 579 31.31 -81.74 -27.89
N CYS A 580 30.56 -82.80 -27.60
CA CYS A 580 30.96 -84.19 -27.80
C CYS A 580 30.37 -84.77 -29.09
N ILE A 581 31.18 -85.36 -29.97
CA ILE A 581 30.79 -85.89 -31.29
C ILE A 581 30.42 -87.38 -31.19
N PHE A 582 29.22 -87.75 -31.65
CA PHE A 582 28.67 -89.12 -31.69
C PHE A 582 27.92 -89.39 -33.04
N PRO A 583 27.76 -90.65 -33.52
CA PRO A 583 27.07 -90.95 -34.79
C PRO A 583 25.54 -90.65 -34.77
N VAL A 584 25.01 -90.09 -35.86
CA VAL A 584 23.77 -89.26 -35.90
C VAL A 584 22.50 -89.99 -36.38
N VAL A 585 21.37 -89.73 -35.71
CA VAL A 585 19.97 -89.92 -36.16
C VAL A 585 19.26 -88.54 -36.20
N THR A 586 18.36 -88.31 -37.16
CA THR A 586 17.74 -86.98 -37.39
C THR A 586 16.26 -86.95 -36.98
N TYR A 587 15.99 -86.14 -35.96
CA TYR A 587 14.68 -85.86 -35.35
C TYR A 587 14.02 -84.63 -35.97
N GLY A 588 12.69 -84.60 -36.03
CA GLY A 588 11.92 -83.43 -36.47
C GLY A 588 10.45 -83.76 -36.77
N CYS A 589 9.60 -82.74 -36.84
CA CYS A 589 8.16 -82.90 -37.08
C CYS A 589 7.86 -83.65 -38.39
N THR A 590 7.13 -84.76 -38.29
CA THR A 590 6.77 -85.61 -39.45
C THR A 590 5.37 -85.37 -40.01
N ASP A 591 4.61 -84.44 -39.42
CA ASP A 591 3.23 -84.13 -39.79
C ASP A 591 3.16 -82.99 -40.83
N SER A 592 2.60 -83.27 -42.01
CA SER A 592 2.61 -82.37 -43.17
C SER A 592 1.65 -81.18 -43.07
N ILE A 593 0.81 -81.13 -42.03
CA ILE A 593 -0.08 -79.99 -41.71
C ILE A 593 0.49 -79.06 -40.63
N ALA A 594 1.67 -79.35 -40.08
CA ALA A 594 2.39 -78.46 -39.16
C ALA A 594 3.34 -77.52 -39.93
N MET A 595 3.52 -76.29 -39.45
CA MET A 595 4.31 -75.24 -40.12
C MET A 595 5.80 -75.58 -40.25
N ASN A 596 6.33 -76.41 -39.35
CA ASN A 596 7.72 -76.84 -39.32
C ASN A 596 7.91 -78.30 -39.71
N TYR A 597 7.00 -78.85 -40.54
CA TYR A 597 7.16 -80.15 -41.16
C TYR A 597 8.54 -80.29 -41.82
N ASN A 598 9.33 -81.27 -41.35
CA ASN A 598 10.65 -81.54 -41.88
C ASN A 598 10.62 -82.85 -42.71
N PRO A 599 10.69 -82.77 -44.04
CA PRO A 599 10.61 -83.95 -44.90
C PRO A 599 11.83 -84.88 -44.80
N LEU A 600 12.88 -84.51 -44.05
CA LEU A 600 14.08 -85.31 -43.82
C LEU A 600 14.15 -85.92 -42.40
N ALA A 601 13.17 -85.65 -41.54
CA ALA A 601 13.09 -86.25 -40.22
C ALA A 601 12.67 -87.72 -40.28
N THR A 602 13.40 -88.60 -39.58
CA THR A 602 13.13 -90.06 -39.58
C THR A 602 12.51 -90.56 -38.29
N ILE A 603 12.50 -89.73 -37.24
CA ILE A 603 11.79 -89.95 -35.99
C ILE A 603 11.12 -88.63 -35.61
N ASP A 604 9.81 -88.68 -35.36
CA ASP A 604 9.04 -87.54 -34.89
C ASP A 604 9.45 -87.18 -33.46
N ASP A 605 9.80 -85.91 -33.25
CA ASP A 605 10.24 -85.38 -31.94
C ASP A 605 9.18 -84.53 -31.25
N SER A 606 7.94 -84.56 -31.75
CA SER A 606 6.83 -83.75 -31.23
C SER A 606 7.03 -82.24 -31.35
N SER A 607 7.95 -81.80 -32.22
CA SER A 607 8.20 -80.37 -32.45
C SER A 607 7.13 -79.68 -33.30
N CYS A 608 6.05 -80.35 -33.72
CA CYS A 608 5.05 -79.82 -34.65
C CYS A 608 4.33 -78.56 -34.13
N ILE A 609 4.41 -77.46 -34.90
CA ILE A 609 3.78 -76.16 -34.59
C ILE A 609 2.57 -75.93 -35.52
N TYR A 610 1.40 -75.64 -34.95
CA TYR A 610 0.14 -75.41 -35.67
C TYR A 610 -0.35 -73.96 -35.51
N CYS A 611 -1.12 -73.43 -36.47
CA CYS A 611 -1.63 -72.05 -36.46
C CYS A 611 -2.56 -71.75 -35.25
N VAL A 612 -2.38 -70.59 -34.63
CA VAL A 612 -3.38 -69.90 -33.78
C VAL A 612 -3.96 -68.74 -34.58
N TYR A 613 -5.27 -68.74 -34.80
CA TYR A 613 -5.97 -67.73 -35.60
C TYR A 613 -6.38 -66.53 -34.76
N GLY A 614 -6.08 -65.31 -35.24
CA GLY A 614 -6.48 -64.04 -34.62
C GLY A 614 -5.88 -62.84 -35.34
N CYS A 615 -6.22 -61.61 -34.93
CA CYS A 615 -5.75 -60.40 -35.62
C CYS A 615 -4.24 -60.18 -35.43
N MET A 616 -3.46 -60.28 -36.51
CA MET A 616 -2.01 -60.08 -36.48
C MET A 616 -1.57 -58.62 -36.67
N ASN A 617 -2.50 -57.69 -36.90
CA ASN A 617 -2.18 -56.30 -37.16
C ASN A 617 -1.94 -55.52 -35.86
N ILE A 618 -0.68 -55.18 -35.56
CA ILE A 618 -0.27 -54.52 -34.31
C ILE A 618 -0.93 -53.14 -34.07
N ILE A 619 -1.45 -52.49 -35.12
CA ILE A 619 -2.15 -51.20 -34.99
C ILE A 619 -3.68 -51.35 -34.84
N ALA A 620 -4.21 -52.58 -34.87
CA ALA A 620 -5.63 -52.85 -34.63
C ALA A 620 -5.92 -52.98 -33.13
N CYS A 621 -7.05 -52.45 -32.66
CA CYS A 621 -7.36 -52.47 -31.22
C CYS A 621 -7.69 -53.86 -30.67
N ASN A 622 -8.00 -54.82 -31.54
CA ASN A 622 -8.17 -56.23 -31.19
C ASN A 622 -6.97 -57.10 -31.64
N TYR A 623 -5.79 -56.50 -31.76
CA TYR A 623 -4.54 -57.23 -32.00
C TYR A 623 -4.39 -58.36 -30.98
N ASP A 624 -4.23 -59.59 -31.46
CA ASP A 624 -3.95 -60.75 -30.63
C ASP A 624 -2.47 -61.10 -30.76
N SER A 625 -1.70 -60.82 -29.72
CA SER A 625 -0.28 -61.14 -29.65
C SER A 625 0.04 -62.64 -29.69
N LEU A 626 -0.97 -63.50 -29.52
CA LEU A 626 -0.84 -64.96 -29.61
C LEU A 626 -1.22 -65.51 -30.98
N ALA A 627 -1.75 -64.68 -31.88
CA ALA A 627 -2.11 -65.08 -33.23
C ALA A 627 -0.86 -65.30 -34.10
N THR A 628 -0.79 -66.47 -34.73
CA THR A 628 0.28 -66.82 -35.67
C THR A 628 -0.20 -66.83 -37.12
N CYS A 629 -1.52 -66.75 -37.36
CA CYS A 629 -2.16 -66.74 -38.68
C CYS A 629 -3.38 -65.76 -38.65
N ASP A 630 -3.47 -64.81 -39.58
CA ASP A 630 -4.53 -63.79 -39.62
C ASP A 630 -5.88 -64.37 -40.05
N ASP A 631 -6.94 -64.06 -39.29
CA ASP A 631 -8.31 -64.52 -39.55
C ASP A 631 -9.23 -63.44 -40.14
N GLY A 632 -8.70 -62.23 -40.37
CA GLY A 632 -9.43 -61.10 -40.95
C GLY A 632 -10.30 -60.32 -39.96
N SER A 633 -10.14 -60.55 -38.64
CA SER A 633 -10.93 -59.91 -37.60
C SER A 633 -10.46 -58.49 -37.20
N CYS A 634 -9.38 -57.95 -37.77
CA CYS A 634 -8.76 -56.69 -37.33
C CYS A 634 -9.64 -55.43 -37.45
N LEU A 635 -9.78 -54.66 -36.36
CA LEU A 635 -10.50 -53.39 -36.25
C LEU A 635 -9.53 -52.19 -36.16
N THR A 636 -9.70 -51.16 -36.99
CA THR A 636 -8.74 -50.03 -37.09
C THR A 636 -9.37 -48.63 -37.15
N ILE A 637 -10.68 -48.47 -36.91
CA ILE A 637 -11.35 -47.16 -36.97
C ILE A 637 -11.44 -46.58 -35.56
N TYR A 638 -10.51 -45.68 -35.25
CA TYR A 638 -10.41 -44.99 -33.96
C TYR A 638 -11.36 -43.80 -33.84
N GLY A 639 -12.01 -43.69 -32.69
CA GLY A 639 -12.85 -42.55 -32.29
C GLY A 639 -13.67 -42.90 -31.05
N CYS A 640 -14.34 -41.94 -30.43
CA CYS A 640 -15.08 -42.22 -29.21
C CYS A 640 -16.23 -43.22 -29.45
N THR A 641 -16.23 -44.33 -28.71
CA THR A 641 -17.24 -45.39 -28.81
C THR A 641 -18.36 -45.28 -27.77
N ASP A 642 -18.22 -44.37 -26.79
CA ASP A 642 -19.22 -44.11 -25.77
C ASP A 642 -20.39 -43.29 -26.33
N THR A 643 -21.58 -43.89 -26.36
CA THR A 643 -22.81 -43.24 -26.83
C THR A 643 -23.26 -42.03 -26.01
N LEU A 644 -22.70 -41.84 -24.81
CA LEU A 644 -22.99 -40.71 -23.91
C LEU A 644 -21.99 -39.56 -24.07
N ALA A 645 -20.91 -39.75 -24.84
CA ALA A 645 -19.92 -38.71 -25.09
C ALA A 645 -20.36 -37.76 -26.21
N CYS A 646 -19.99 -36.49 -26.08
CA CYS A 646 -20.41 -35.43 -26.99
C CYS A 646 -19.71 -35.49 -28.35
N ASN A 647 -18.58 -36.18 -28.42
CA ASN A 647 -17.87 -36.52 -29.64
C ASN A 647 -18.03 -38.00 -30.04
N TYR A 648 -19.09 -38.66 -29.59
CA TYR A 648 -19.42 -40.04 -29.99
C TYR A 648 -19.42 -40.21 -31.52
N SER A 649 -18.69 -41.22 -31.99
CA SER A 649 -18.59 -41.55 -33.40
C SER A 649 -19.31 -42.86 -33.69
N THR A 650 -20.43 -42.77 -34.41
CA THR A 650 -21.20 -43.94 -34.87
C THR A 650 -20.42 -44.89 -35.78
N THR A 651 -19.28 -44.46 -36.32
CA THR A 651 -18.42 -45.25 -37.20
C THR A 651 -17.16 -45.79 -36.52
N ALA A 652 -16.88 -45.39 -35.28
CA ALA A 652 -15.72 -45.89 -34.55
C ALA A 652 -15.93 -47.36 -34.12
N THR A 653 -14.91 -48.18 -34.35
CA THR A 653 -14.86 -49.59 -33.91
C THR A 653 -13.79 -49.83 -32.85
N CYS A 654 -12.96 -48.82 -32.59
CA CYS A 654 -11.93 -48.77 -31.55
C CYS A 654 -12.03 -47.44 -30.81
N ASP A 655 -12.02 -47.47 -29.48
CA ASP A 655 -11.96 -46.25 -28.67
C ASP A 655 -10.55 -45.63 -28.76
N ASP A 656 -10.47 -44.31 -28.97
CA ASP A 656 -9.21 -43.55 -29.02
C ASP A 656 -8.86 -42.89 -27.68
N GLY A 657 -9.69 -43.09 -26.65
CA GLY A 657 -9.48 -42.54 -25.31
C GLY A 657 -9.79 -41.05 -25.19
N ASN A 658 -10.31 -40.41 -26.25
CA ASN A 658 -10.64 -38.99 -26.27
C ASN A 658 -12.14 -38.71 -26.13
N CYS A 659 -12.92 -39.62 -25.54
CA CYS A 659 -14.33 -39.38 -25.27
C CYS A 659 -14.53 -38.15 -24.36
N ILE A 660 -15.24 -37.15 -24.85
CA ILE A 660 -15.61 -35.94 -24.10
C ILE A 660 -16.98 -36.20 -23.47
N LEU A 661 -17.00 -36.38 -22.15
CA LEU A 661 -18.24 -36.53 -21.39
C LEU A 661 -18.84 -35.16 -21.06
N PRO A 662 -20.17 -35.05 -20.88
CA PRO A 662 -20.80 -33.81 -20.42
C PRO A 662 -20.19 -33.34 -19.08
N ASP A 663 -19.71 -32.10 -19.01
CA ASP A 663 -18.83 -31.62 -17.93
C ASP A 663 -19.23 -30.27 -17.32
N GLY A 664 -20.20 -29.55 -17.88
CA GLY A 664 -20.79 -28.37 -17.22
C GLY A 664 -21.62 -27.50 -18.17
N CYS A 665 -22.25 -26.45 -17.64
CA CYS A 665 -23.11 -25.58 -18.45
C CYS A 665 -22.28 -24.72 -19.42
N THR A 666 -22.59 -24.81 -20.71
CA THR A 666 -21.90 -24.04 -21.78
C THR A 666 -22.61 -22.76 -22.21
N ASP A 667 -23.82 -22.48 -21.68
CA ASP A 667 -24.57 -21.26 -21.99
C ASP A 667 -24.04 -20.07 -21.18
N SER A 668 -23.41 -19.11 -21.87
CA SER A 668 -22.82 -17.91 -21.25
C SER A 668 -23.83 -16.96 -20.60
N THR A 669 -25.13 -17.23 -20.73
CA THR A 669 -26.21 -16.46 -20.09
C THR A 669 -26.79 -17.15 -18.84
N ALA A 670 -26.37 -18.38 -18.55
CA ALA A 670 -26.76 -19.13 -17.36
C ALA A 670 -25.94 -18.73 -16.12
N PHE A 671 -26.55 -18.81 -14.94
CA PHE A 671 -25.91 -18.49 -13.67
C PHE A 671 -24.71 -19.39 -13.37
N ASN A 672 -24.82 -20.68 -13.69
CA ASN A 672 -23.79 -21.69 -13.49
C ASN A 672 -22.95 -21.93 -14.76
N TYR A 673 -22.84 -20.93 -15.65
CA TYR A 673 -21.96 -21.01 -16.80
C TYR A 673 -20.53 -21.35 -16.38
N ASP A 674 -19.99 -22.42 -16.96
CA ASP A 674 -18.61 -22.81 -16.76
C ASP A 674 -17.82 -22.51 -18.05
N PRO A 675 -16.95 -21.48 -18.03
CA PRO A 675 -16.12 -21.14 -19.19
C PRO A 675 -15.09 -22.21 -19.55
N THR A 676 -14.92 -23.24 -18.71
CA THR A 676 -14.03 -24.38 -18.92
C THR A 676 -14.76 -25.65 -19.40
N ALA A 677 -16.09 -25.68 -19.34
CA ALA A 677 -16.88 -26.81 -19.83
C ALA A 677 -16.79 -26.92 -21.36
N LEU A 678 -16.46 -28.13 -21.82
CA LEU A 678 -16.35 -28.45 -23.24
C LEU A 678 -17.65 -29.07 -23.79
N CYS A 679 -18.53 -29.56 -22.90
CA CYS A 679 -19.81 -30.11 -23.27
C CYS A 679 -20.92 -29.89 -22.22
N ASP A 680 -22.07 -29.42 -22.70
CA ASP A 680 -23.25 -29.16 -21.88
C ASP A 680 -23.82 -30.43 -21.22
N ASP A 681 -23.86 -30.44 -19.89
CA ASP A 681 -24.48 -31.50 -19.08
C ASP A 681 -25.98 -31.26 -18.82
N GLY A 682 -26.54 -30.18 -19.36
CA GLY A 682 -27.93 -29.79 -19.18
C GLY A 682 -28.21 -29.19 -17.81
N SER A 683 -27.16 -28.83 -17.04
CA SER A 683 -27.30 -28.17 -15.73
C SER A 683 -27.57 -26.67 -15.82
N CYS A 684 -27.63 -26.08 -17.02
CA CYS A 684 -27.78 -24.62 -17.18
C CYS A 684 -29.04 -24.06 -16.47
N ILE A 685 -28.80 -23.18 -15.49
CA ILE A 685 -29.83 -22.46 -14.74
C ILE A 685 -29.96 -21.05 -15.29
N ALA A 686 -31.15 -20.68 -15.76
CA ALA A 686 -31.41 -19.32 -16.24
C ALA A 686 -31.22 -18.31 -15.12
N SER A 687 -30.51 -17.20 -15.40
CA SER A 687 -30.29 -16.14 -14.42
C SER A 687 -31.60 -15.47 -13.99
N SER A 688 -31.79 -15.24 -12.69
CA SER A 688 -33.01 -14.65 -12.10
C SER A 688 -32.62 -13.76 -10.91
N TRP A 689 -33.43 -12.82 -10.44
CA TRP A 689 -32.98 -11.83 -9.46
C TRP A 689 -33.99 -11.59 -8.35
N ASP A 690 -33.53 -11.52 -7.11
CA ASP A 690 -34.29 -11.14 -5.92
C ASP A 690 -33.76 -9.82 -5.35
N CYS A 691 -34.66 -8.98 -4.84
CA CYS A 691 -34.29 -7.77 -4.09
C CYS A 691 -34.13 -8.16 -2.61
N ILE A 692 -32.90 -8.30 -2.15
CA ILE A 692 -32.59 -8.72 -0.77
C ILE A 692 -32.51 -7.51 0.18
N SER A 693 -32.12 -6.35 -0.35
CA SER A 693 -32.21 -5.06 0.33
C SER A 693 -32.32 -3.94 -0.71
N PRO A 694 -32.79 -2.74 -0.36
CA PRO A 694 -32.99 -1.68 -1.35
C PRO A 694 -31.69 -1.26 -2.06
N GLY A 695 -31.66 -1.34 -3.38
CA GLY A 695 -30.46 -1.15 -4.22
C GLY A 695 -29.60 -2.41 -4.40
N ASP A 696 -29.97 -3.53 -3.76
CA ASP A 696 -29.19 -4.76 -3.73
C ASP A 696 -30.00 -5.92 -4.34
N CYS A 697 -29.71 -6.17 -5.62
CA CYS A 697 -30.29 -7.23 -6.41
C CYS A 697 -29.31 -8.40 -6.52
N GLN A 698 -29.70 -9.55 -5.99
CA GLN A 698 -28.88 -10.77 -5.99
C GLN A 698 -29.58 -11.89 -6.76
N ASP A 699 -28.83 -12.63 -7.57
CA ASP A 699 -29.34 -13.85 -8.19
C ASP A 699 -29.35 -14.99 -7.15
N PRO A 700 -30.51 -15.58 -6.83
CA PRO A 700 -30.60 -16.70 -5.89
C PRO A 700 -29.99 -18.01 -6.42
N GLY A 701 -29.54 -18.06 -7.68
CA GLY A 701 -28.88 -19.22 -8.29
C GLY A 701 -29.82 -20.39 -8.57
N THR A 702 -31.13 -20.16 -8.55
CA THR A 702 -32.18 -21.20 -8.71
C THR A 702 -33.02 -21.04 -9.98
N GLY A 703 -32.87 -19.93 -10.70
CA GLY A 703 -33.72 -19.58 -11.85
C GLY A 703 -35.17 -19.23 -11.48
N LEU A 704 -35.45 -19.01 -10.18
CA LEU A 704 -36.78 -18.69 -9.65
C LEU A 704 -36.87 -17.31 -8.96
N GLY A 705 -35.88 -16.45 -9.16
CA GLY A 705 -35.89 -15.08 -8.63
C GLY A 705 -37.07 -14.25 -9.13
N GLN A 706 -37.51 -13.29 -8.33
CA GLN A 706 -38.67 -12.43 -8.56
C GLN A 706 -38.63 -11.68 -9.89
N TYR A 707 -37.44 -11.34 -10.37
CA TYR A 707 -37.23 -10.61 -11.62
C TYR A 707 -36.40 -11.44 -12.58
N SER A 708 -36.84 -11.52 -13.84
CA SER A 708 -36.11 -12.24 -14.89
C SER A 708 -34.92 -11.47 -15.48
N SER A 709 -34.59 -10.29 -14.93
CA SER A 709 -33.42 -9.50 -15.34
C SER A 709 -32.96 -8.53 -14.23
N LEU A 710 -31.65 -8.30 -14.16
CA LEU A 710 -31.02 -7.33 -13.25
C LEU A 710 -31.58 -5.92 -13.44
N ALA A 711 -31.86 -5.52 -14.68
CA ALA A 711 -32.42 -4.21 -15.00
C ALA A 711 -33.81 -4.00 -14.37
N ASN A 712 -34.67 -5.02 -14.39
CA ASN A 712 -36.00 -4.93 -13.79
C ASN A 712 -35.95 -4.98 -12.26
N CYS A 713 -35.02 -5.77 -11.70
CA CYS A 713 -34.76 -5.77 -10.27
C CYS A 713 -34.28 -4.39 -9.82
N ASN A 714 -33.24 -3.84 -10.45
CA ASN A 714 -32.69 -2.51 -10.09
C ASN A 714 -33.71 -1.37 -10.26
N ALA A 715 -34.59 -1.45 -11.26
CA ALA A 715 -35.65 -0.46 -11.46
C ALA A 715 -36.76 -0.52 -10.39
N SER A 716 -36.96 -1.69 -9.77
CA SER A 716 -38.03 -1.93 -8.78
C SER A 716 -37.51 -1.94 -7.34
N CYS A 717 -36.22 -2.22 -7.14
CA CYS A 717 -35.51 -2.30 -5.86
C CYS A 717 -34.99 -0.91 -5.46
N LEU A 718 -35.84 0.12 -5.54
CA LEU A 718 -35.49 1.50 -5.18
C LEU A 718 -35.93 1.82 -3.74
N VAL A 719 -34.96 2.20 -2.91
CA VAL A 719 -35.22 3.13 -1.81
C VAL A 719 -35.10 4.54 -2.38
N ASN A 720 -36.09 5.38 -2.07
CA ASN A 720 -35.89 6.82 -2.00
C ASN A 720 -34.80 7.07 -0.95
N SER A 721 -33.55 7.14 -1.39
CA SER A 721 -32.46 7.55 -0.53
C SER A 721 -32.74 8.99 -0.11
N ILE A 722 -32.94 9.17 1.19
CA ILE A 722 -32.85 10.49 1.79
C ILE A 722 -31.34 10.77 1.83
N ASN A 723 -30.87 11.57 0.87
CA ASN A 723 -29.57 12.21 0.96
C ASN A 723 -29.55 13.06 2.25
N GLU A 724 -28.80 12.62 3.26
CA GLU A 724 -28.51 13.46 4.43
C GLU A 724 -27.64 14.68 4.08
N LYS A 725 -27.07 14.76 2.87
CA LYS A 725 -26.28 15.90 2.39
C LYS A 725 -27.08 17.05 1.75
N THR A 726 -28.41 16.97 1.70
CA THR A 726 -29.26 18.08 1.23
C THR A 726 -30.54 18.17 2.04
N SER A 727 -30.53 18.87 3.17
CA SER A 727 -31.77 19.47 3.68
C SER A 727 -31.64 20.98 3.58
N ASP A 728 -32.62 21.64 2.96
CA ASP A 728 -32.82 23.10 3.00
C ASP A 728 -33.17 23.63 4.41
N LEU A 729 -32.81 22.87 5.45
CA LEU A 729 -33.15 23.09 6.84
C LEU A 729 -31.89 23.44 7.63
N LEU A 730 -31.80 24.71 8.02
CA LEU A 730 -30.67 25.31 8.73
C LEU A 730 -31.06 25.59 10.17
N ILE A 731 -30.15 25.34 11.11
CA ILE A 731 -30.25 25.80 12.51
C ILE A 731 -29.09 26.74 12.81
N TYR A 732 -29.36 27.96 13.30
CA TYR A 732 -28.31 28.93 13.62
C TYR A 732 -28.73 29.96 14.69
N PRO A 733 -27.79 30.54 15.45
CA PRO A 733 -26.39 30.12 15.55
C PRO A 733 -26.28 28.70 16.17
N ASN A 734 -25.22 27.98 15.80
CA ASN A 734 -24.87 26.69 16.39
C ASN A 734 -23.33 26.62 16.45
N PRO A 735 -22.68 26.84 17.61
CA PRO A 735 -23.27 26.86 18.96
C PRO A 735 -24.24 28.02 19.24
N ALA A 736 -25.28 27.76 20.04
CA ALA A 736 -26.31 28.71 20.44
C ALA A 736 -26.19 29.08 21.92
N ASN A 737 -26.22 30.38 22.24
CA ASN A 737 -26.24 30.85 23.63
C ASN A 737 -27.69 31.01 24.14
N ASN A 738 -28.51 31.81 23.44
CA ASN A 738 -29.84 32.21 23.93
C ASN A 738 -31.00 31.87 23.00
N ILE A 739 -30.79 32.05 21.69
CA ILE A 739 -31.83 31.90 20.67
C ILE A 739 -31.27 31.00 19.57
N LEU A 740 -32.06 30.00 19.19
CA LEU A 740 -31.83 29.12 18.06
C LEU A 740 -32.87 29.46 16.97
N THR A 741 -32.41 29.80 15.78
CA THR A 741 -33.24 30.08 14.60
C THR A 741 -33.23 28.87 13.69
N ILE A 742 -34.38 28.55 13.10
CA ILE A 742 -34.57 27.37 12.26
C ILE A 742 -35.22 27.82 10.97
N VAL A 743 -34.49 27.65 9.87
CA VAL A 743 -34.94 28.08 8.55
C VAL A 743 -35.16 26.85 7.69
N SER A 744 -36.34 26.74 7.10
CA SER A 744 -36.64 25.77 6.04
C SER A 744 -37.19 26.51 4.83
N ASN A 745 -36.63 26.25 3.65
CA ASN A 745 -37.08 26.87 2.39
C ASN A 745 -38.15 26.06 1.65
N THR A 746 -38.38 24.80 2.06
CA THR A 746 -39.19 23.84 1.30
C THR A 746 -40.26 23.13 2.14
N VAL A 747 -40.23 23.27 3.47
CA VAL A 747 -41.09 22.50 4.38
C VAL A 747 -41.59 23.36 5.55
N GLU A 748 -42.89 23.29 5.87
CA GLU A 748 -43.48 23.93 7.05
C GLU A 748 -43.18 23.08 8.31
N ILE A 749 -42.68 23.72 9.36
CA ILE A 749 -42.21 23.05 10.58
C ILE A 749 -43.32 23.09 11.63
N GLU A 750 -43.74 21.93 12.14
CA GLU A 750 -44.83 21.83 13.12
C GLU A 750 -44.32 21.90 14.56
N ASN A 751 -43.27 21.12 14.86
CA ASN A 751 -42.84 20.90 16.23
C ASN A 751 -41.36 20.57 16.33
N ILE A 752 -40.77 20.87 17.48
CA ILE A 752 -39.36 20.65 17.73
C ILE A 752 -39.15 20.03 19.10
N ASN A 753 -38.38 18.96 19.11
CA ASN A 753 -37.94 18.23 20.29
C ASN A 753 -36.44 18.38 20.44
N ILE A 754 -35.96 18.71 21.63
CA ILE A 754 -34.53 18.73 21.96
C ILE A 754 -34.29 17.64 22.99
N TYR A 755 -33.34 16.75 22.72
CA TYR A 755 -32.94 15.66 23.59
C TYR A 755 -31.52 15.89 24.09
N ASN A 756 -31.23 15.53 25.34
CA ASN A 756 -29.86 15.40 25.80
C ASN A 756 -29.21 14.12 25.24
N LEU A 757 -27.90 13.94 25.45
CA LEU A 757 -27.15 12.77 24.97
C LEU A 757 -27.63 11.42 25.54
N ASN A 758 -28.36 11.43 26.66
CA ASN A 758 -28.99 10.23 27.22
C ASN A 758 -30.34 9.91 26.57
N GLY A 759 -30.73 10.63 25.51
CA GLY A 759 -32.01 10.48 24.81
C GLY A 759 -33.21 11.03 25.58
N GLN A 760 -33.00 11.77 26.66
CA GLN A 760 -34.08 12.36 27.43
C GLN A 760 -34.53 13.66 26.76
N LEU A 761 -35.83 13.81 26.54
CA LEU A 761 -36.43 15.04 26.02
C LEU A 761 -36.26 16.17 27.05
N VAL A 762 -35.50 17.21 26.70
CA VAL A 762 -35.21 18.37 27.57
C VAL A 762 -36.00 19.62 27.16
N LEU A 763 -36.44 19.73 25.91
CA LEU A 763 -37.27 20.84 25.44
C LEU A 763 -38.21 20.37 24.33
N ASN A 764 -39.47 20.76 24.39
CA ASN A 764 -40.46 20.56 23.32
C ASN A 764 -41.15 21.89 23.00
N LYS A 765 -41.27 22.23 21.72
CA LYS A 765 -41.83 23.52 21.31
C LYS A 765 -42.48 23.47 19.92
N GLU A 766 -43.76 23.82 19.86
CA GLU A 766 -44.44 24.18 18.60
C GLU A 766 -43.96 25.57 18.13
N LEU A 767 -43.56 25.66 16.86
CA LEU A 767 -43.05 26.90 16.28
C LEU A 767 -44.19 27.77 15.74
N ASN A 768 -44.40 28.94 16.35
CA ASN A 768 -45.24 30.00 15.78
C ASN A 768 -44.44 31.03 14.97
N ASN A 769 -43.13 31.10 15.23
CA ASN A 769 -42.11 31.89 14.54
C ASN A 769 -40.85 31.02 14.45
N ASN A 770 -40.00 31.20 13.44
CA ASN A 770 -38.79 30.39 13.14
C ASN A 770 -37.67 30.42 14.21
N THR A 771 -37.96 30.71 15.48
CA THR A 771 -36.97 30.89 16.57
C THR A 771 -37.41 30.21 17.86
N ILE A 772 -36.45 29.65 18.59
CA ILE A 772 -36.60 29.00 19.89
C ILE A 772 -35.67 29.65 20.90
N ASN A 773 -36.14 29.86 22.13
CA ASN A 773 -35.28 30.25 23.24
C ASN A 773 -34.68 28.99 23.90
N VAL A 774 -33.34 28.89 23.88
CA VAL A 774 -32.57 27.77 24.41
C VAL A 774 -31.74 28.12 25.65
N SER A 775 -31.89 29.35 26.18
CA SER A 775 -31.12 29.84 27.36
C SER A 775 -31.34 29.06 28.65
N SER A 776 -32.34 28.17 28.70
CA SER A 776 -32.58 27.29 29.85
C SER A 776 -31.82 25.97 29.79
N LEU A 777 -31.16 25.66 28.67
CA LEU A 777 -30.34 24.47 28.51
C LEU A 777 -28.95 24.74 29.10
N GLU A 778 -28.39 23.77 29.82
CA GLU A 778 -27.00 23.84 30.29
C GLU A 778 -26.04 23.68 29.11
N SER A 779 -24.86 24.28 29.19
CA SER A 779 -23.81 24.15 28.16
C SER A 779 -23.53 22.66 27.88
N GLY A 780 -23.59 22.27 26.62
CA GLY A 780 -23.51 20.87 26.23
C GLY A 780 -24.08 20.57 24.85
N ILE A 781 -24.04 19.29 24.48
CA ILE A 781 -24.53 18.81 23.18
C ILE A 781 -25.93 18.22 23.34
N TYR A 782 -26.79 18.59 22.40
CA TYR A 782 -28.16 18.16 22.30
C TYR A 782 -28.49 17.67 20.90
N ILE A 783 -29.51 16.84 20.77
CA ILE A 783 -30.10 16.45 19.50
C ILE A 783 -31.43 17.18 19.35
N VAL A 784 -31.54 18.02 18.33
CA VAL A 784 -32.78 18.69 17.94
C VAL A 784 -33.44 17.87 16.86
N ASP A 785 -34.64 17.41 17.11
CA ASP A 785 -35.49 16.66 16.20
C ASP A 785 -36.65 17.56 15.75
N ILE A 786 -36.68 17.84 14.46
CA ILE A 786 -37.54 18.84 13.84
C ILE A 786 -38.59 18.10 13.02
N LEU A 787 -39.85 18.26 13.42
CA LEU A 787 -40.99 17.52 12.91
C LEU A 787 -41.77 18.37 11.89
N SER A 788 -42.18 17.73 10.80
CA SER A 788 -43.10 18.23 9.79
C SER A 788 -44.13 17.14 9.44
N GLU A 789 -45.22 17.50 8.75
CA GLU A 789 -46.43 16.69 8.49
C GLU A 789 -46.18 15.18 8.24
N ASN A 790 -45.08 14.80 7.56
CA ASN A 790 -44.71 13.40 7.33
C ASN A 790 -43.22 13.05 7.55
N ASN A 791 -42.38 13.96 8.07
CA ASN A 791 -40.93 13.78 8.16
C ASN A 791 -40.36 14.31 9.49
N SER A 792 -39.30 13.67 9.99
CA SER A 792 -38.51 14.14 11.13
C SER A 792 -37.04 14.29 10.72
N VAL A 793 -36.44 15.45 11.00
CA VAL A 793 -35.02 15.71 10.71
C VAL A 793 -34.28 15.98 12.02
N LYS A 794 -33.23 15.20 12.30
CA LYS A 794 -32.39 15.38 13.49
C LYS A 794 -31.16 16.22 13.18
N ARG A 795 -30.81 17.16 14.05
CA ARG A 795 -29.67 18.07 13.95
C ARG A 795 -28.96 18.17 15.29
N LYS A 796 -27.63 18.22 15.28
CA LYS A 796 -26.83 18.45 16.48
C LYS A 796 -26.92 19.93 16.87
N LEU A 797 -27.25 20.21 18.12
CA LEU A 797 -27.23 21.55 18.72
C LEU A 797 -26.19 21.59 19.82
N ILE A 798 -25.33 22.59 19.77
CA ILE A 798 -24.34 22.89 20.80
C ILE A 798 -24.84 24.11 21.57
N ILE A 799 -24.90 24.02 22.90
CA ILE A 799 -25.18 25.14 23.80
C ILE A 799 -23.88 25.54 24.49
N GLU A 800 -23.55 26.83 24.44
CA GLU A 800 -22.40 27.45 25.12
C GLU A 800 -22.77 28.07 26.46
#